data_AF-A0A938L683-F1
#
_entry.id   AF-A0A938L683-F1
#
_cell.length_a   1.000
_cell.length_b   1.000
_cell.length_c   1.000
_cell.angle_alpha   90.00
_cell.angle_beta   90.00
_cell.angle_gamma   90.00
#
_symmetry.space_group_name_H-M   'P 1'
#
loop_
_entity.id
_entity.type
_entity.pdbx_description
1 polymer ?
#
loop_
_entity_poly.entity_id
_entity_poly.type
_entity_poly.pdbx_seq_one_letter_code
_entity_poly.pdbx_strand_id
1 'polypeptide(L)'
;MRLSSARMLSSAIVVAVFFVAEISPLSATDVSFSRDVMAVLSKAGCNMGTCHGNQNGKGGFKLSLRGENPDADFVTLTHEQVGRRVNTVHAESSLLLLKPTMSVPHEGGKRFNEDSPEYALLRQWIAAGMPKTSRNEPALQTLLVTPLEQSVVEPADSVRLQAIAKFADGSTRDVTRLACFDAAQPNVTISVDAVVRRERFGEVTVVARYLDQQVPVSLAFLPARPGFVATAPPPTNFIDEHVFAKLQSLRMNPSEVCDDATFLRRVSLDLLGLPPTAVKSRQFAQDQRLDKRPRLVDELLTRPEFADFWALKWADLLRVEEKTLDRKGVATFHAWIRDGMATNKPLDIFVRELIVARGSTYEQPASNFYRAMRDPIIRAETVAQVFLGTRLQCAKCHNHPFDRWTQADYYGWANQFSQIKYEVLENNRRDRNDSHEFDGEQLVLIGDGKEVEHPGTGKPVKPRLLGTRNSEFETSSDRLMAVADWLTAPTNRRFAEAQVNRVWFHLLGRGIVEPIDDFRATNPASNPALLAALTDDFVMHRFDVQHLIRTIMASRTYQLSSAPNDTNRDDESNFSHAVIRRLSAEQLADSFSEVLGAKLEFNGYPSGTRASQLAGVRTFRRRDSAPSSGDQLLTMFGKPPRLQACECERADDPTLSQTLQLVSGPILNEVLARSDNRLRDWLESKVDADAVIDDVFWTILNRAPSATELAAAMKHLASSDNRRVNLEDVVWSLMSSPEFVLRH
;
A
#
# COMPACT_ATOMS: atom_id res chain seq x y z
N MET A 1 43.35 41.79 39.00
CA MET A 1 42.80 41.40 40.32
C MET A 1 41.93 40.17 40.10
N ARG A 2 42.41 39.00 40.53
CA ARG A 2 41.73 37.71 40.39
C ARG A 2 40.60 37.64 41.41
N LEU A 3 39.37 37.35 40.98
CA LEU A 3 38.32 36.86 41.87
C LEU A 3 37.72 35.61 41.24
N SER A 4 38.02 34.51 41.93
CA SER A 4 37.52 33.16 41.74
C SER A 4 36.08 33.07 42.23
N SER A 5 35.20 32.46 41.44
CA SER A 5 33.92 31.96 41.94
C SER A 5 33.72 30.55 41.40
N ALA A 6 34.06 29.59 42.26
CA ALA A 6 33.78 28.18 42.11
C ALA A 6 32.26 27.96 42.03
N ARG A 7 31.79 27.28 40.97
CA ARG A 7 30.44 26.71 40.92
C ARG A 7 30.50 25.34 41.58
N MET A 8 29.91 25.25 42.77
CA MET A 8 29.57 23.98 43.43
C MET A 8 28.60 23.19 42.56
N LEU A 9 28.96 21.94 42.24
CA LEU A 9 28.00 20.93 41.81
C LEU A 9 27.14 20.54 43.01
N SER A 10 25.88 20.96 43.03
CA SER A 10 24.86 20.40 43.92
C SER A 10 24.34 19.11 43.29
N SER A 11 24.82 17.97 43.79
CA SER A 11 24.21 16.66 43.55
C SER A 11 22.81 16.64 44.17
N ALA A 12 21.78 16.84 43.37
CA ALA A 12 20.40 16.58 43.78
C ALA A 12 20.20 15.06 43.83
N ILE A 13 20.24 14.50 45.03
CA ILE A 13 19.75 13.14 45.31
C ILE A 13 18.23 13.18 45.10
N VAL A 14 17.76 12.64 43.98
CA VAL A 14 16.33 12.34 43.78
C VAL A 14 16.02 11.14 44.67
N VAL A 15 15.46 11.40 45.85
CA VAL A 15 14.84 10.37 46.69
C VAL A 15 13.58 9.91 45.96
N ALA A 16 13.65 8.75 45.32
CA ALA A 16 12.47 8.05 44.81
C ALA A 16 11.58 7.66 46.00
N VAL A 17 10.48 8.39 46.18
CA VAL A 17 9.42 8.01 47.10
C VAL A 17 8.67 6.84 46.45
N PHE A 18 9.00 5.61 46.87
CA PHE A 18 8.21 4.44 46.57
C PHE A 18 6.88 4.54 47.31
N PHE A 19 5.79 4.89 46.60
CA PHE A 19 4.46 4.54 47.06
C PHE A 19 4.31 3.03 46.93
N VAL A 20 4.49 2.32 48.05
CA VAL A 20 4.04 0.93 48.18
C VAL A 20 2.52 0.99 48.24
N ALA A 21 1.86 0.77 47.10
CA ALA A 21 0.45 0.46 47.10
C ALA A 21 0.28 -0.89 47.79
N GLU A 22 -0.50 -0.95 48.88
CA GLU A 22 -0.90 -2.20 49.50
C GLU A 22 -1.67 -3.03 48.46
N ILE A 23 -1.06 -4.15 48.05
CA ILE A 23 -1.71 -5.15 47.21
C ILE A 23 -2.58 -5.98 48.13
N SER A 24 -3.86 -5.62 48.22
CA SER A 24 -4.89 -6.50 48.81
C SER A 24 -4.99 -7.78 47.97
N PRO A 25 -5.00 -8.99 48.58
CA PRO A 25 -5.23 -10.23 47.84
C PRO A 25 -6.67 -10.24 47.29
N LEU A 26 -6.80 -10.54 46.00
CA LEU A 26 -8.07 -10.64 45.28
C LEU A 26 -9.01 -11.63 45.97
N SER A 27 -10.23 -11.20 46.25
CA SER A 27 -11.29 -12.04 46.82
C SER A 27 -12.12 -12.70 45.71
N ALA A 28 -12.90 -13.73 46.06
CA ALA A 28 -13.64 -14.55 45.10
C ALA A 28 -14.72 -13.79 44.27
N THR A 29 -14.95 -12.50 44.53
CA THR A 29 -15.91 -11.61 43.85
C THR A 29 -15.31 -10.72 42.74
N ASP A 30 -14.01 -10.84 42.43
CA ASP A 30 -13.28 -9.80 41.66
C ASP A 30 -13.05 -10.10 40.16
N VAL A 31 -13.54 -11.23 39.60
CA VAL A 31 -13.36 -11.57 38.18
C VAL A 31 -14.51 -11.02 37.33
N SER A 32 -14.19 -10.09 36.42
CA SER A 32 -15.16 -9.51 35.49
C SER A 32 -15.28 -10.33 34.21
N PHE A 33 -16.52 -10.60 33.79
CA PHE A 33 -16.74 -11.23 32.50
C PHE A 33 -16.18 -10.37 31.35
N SER A 34 -16.53 -9.08 31.30
CA SER A 34 -16.16 -8.20 30.19
C SER A 34 -14.66 -7.89 30.13
N ARG A 35 -13.99 -7.76 31.29
CA ARG A 35 -12.59 -7.33 31.36
C ARG A 35 -11.58 -8.46 31.45
N ASP A 36 -11.96 -9.56 32.10
CA ASP A 36 -11.04 -10.65 32.43
C ASP A 36 -11.32 -11.88 31.57
N VAL A 37 -12.54 -12.40 31.61
CA VAL A 37 -12.90 -13.61 30.84
C VAL A 37 -12.74 -13.36 29.35
N MET A 38 -13.27 -12.25 28.83
CA MET A 38 -13.13 -11.92 27.40
C MET A 38 -11.67 -11.69 26.99
N ALA A 39 -10.87 -11.08 27.87
CA ALA A 39 -9.45 -10.89 27.60
C ALA A 39 -8.69 -12.23 27.54
N VAL A 40 -8.97 -13.16 28.47
CA VAL A 40 -8.40 -14.52 28.43
C VAL A 40 -8.81 -15.25 27.14
N LEU A 41 -10.08 -15.20 26.75
CA LEU A 41 -10.55 -15.84 25.51
C LEU A 41 -9.87 -15.27 24.26
N SER A 42 -9.59 -13.96 24.25
CA SER A 42 -8.82 -13.33 23.18
C SER A 42 -7.34 -13.66 23.20
N LYS A 43 -6.69 -13.63 24.37
CA LYS A 43 -5.27 -13.97 24.52
C LYS A 43 -5.00 -15.43 24.15
N ALA A 44 -5.90 -16.33 24.53
CA ALA A 44 -5.85 -17.75 24.17
C ALA A 44 -6.21 -18.02 22.69
N GLY A 45 -6.70 -17.01 21.95
CA GLY A 45 -7.10 -17.14 20.55
C GLY A 45 -8.45 -17.84 20.33
N CYS A 46 -9.25 -18.06 21.37
CA CYS A 46 -10.54 -18.77 21.29
C CYS A 46 -11.56 -18.03 20.43
N ASN A 47 -11.61 -16.70 20.52
CA ASN A 47 -12.53 -15.82 19.79
C ASN A 47 -11.89 -15.17 18.54
N MET A 48 -10.89 -15.82 17.94
CA MET A 48 -10.29 -15.39 16.68
C MET A 48 -11.08 -15.94 15.48
N GLY A 49 -10.94 -15.30 14.31
CA GLY A 49 -11.65 -15.67 13.08
C GLY A 49 -11.36 -17.10 12.58
N THR A 50 -10.20 -17.65 12.94
CA THR A 50 -9.83 -19.05 12.67
C THR A 50 -10.50 -20.06 13.63
N CYS A 51 -11.12 -19.59 14.71
CA CYS A 51 -11.73 -20.38 15.78
C CYS A 51 -13.21 -20.00 15.97
N HIS A 52 -13.64 -19.70 17.19
CA HIS A 52 -15.05 -19.42 17.48
C HIS A 52 -15.47 -17.98 17.14
N GLY A 53 -14.52 -17.08 16.86
CA GLY A 53 -14.78 -15.71 16.37
C GLY A 53 -15.10 -15.63 14.87
N ASN A 54 -15.21 -16.77 14.20
CA ASN A 54 -15.64 -16.83 12.80
C ASN A 54 -17.10 -16.33 12.65
N GLN A 55 -17.45 -15.75 11.50
CA GLN A 55 -18.82 -15.35 11.15
C GLN A 55 -19.87 -16.43 11.44
N ASN A 56 -19.55 -17.71 11.24
CA ASN A 56 -20.45 -18.85 11.50
C ASN A 56 -20.14 -19.58 12.82
N GLY A 57 -19.09 -19.18 13.55
CA GLY A 57 -18.52 -19.95 14.64
C GLY A 57 -17.95 -21.31 14.18
N LYS A 58 -17.67 -22.19 15.15
CA LYS A 58 -17.22 -23.58 14.90
C LYS A 58 -17.91 -24.55 15.87
N GLY A 59 -18.31 -25.72 15.37
CA GLY A 59 -18.93 -26.76 16.20
C GLY A 59 -20.23 -26.32 16.89
N GLY A 60 -21.00 -25.42 16.28
CA GLY A 60 -22.19 -24.82 16.87
C GLY A 60 -21.88 -23.92 18.09
N PHE A 61 -20.68 -23.35 18.14
CA PHE A 61 -20.26 -22.37 19.15
C PHE A 61 -19.64 -21.16 18.46
N LYS A 62 -20.24 -19.99 18.68
CA LYS A 62 -19.86 -18.72 18.06
C LYS A 62 -19.64 -17.67 19.15
N LEU A 63 -18.47 -17.06 19.13
CA LEU A 63 -18.16 -15.87 19.91
C LEU A 63 -18.03 -14.68 18.95
N SER A 64 -18.19 -13.48 19.46
CA SER A 64 -17.88 -12.24 18.76
C SER A 64 -16.38 -12.17 18.49
N LEU A 65 -16.00 -11.62 17.33
CA LEU A 65 -14.59 -11.57 16.93
C LEU A 65 -13.82 -10.69 17.92
N ARG A 66 -12.78 -11.25 18.55
CA ARG A 66 -11.95 -10.55 19.55
C ARG A 66 -12.73 -9.97 20.74
N GLY A 67 -13.95 -10.47 21.00
CA GLY A 67 -14.76 -10.04 22.14
C GLY A 67 -15.43 -8.69 21.95
N GLU A 68 -15.70 -8.28 20.70
CA GLU A 68 -16.37 -7.01 20.38
C GLU A 68 -17.80 -6.87 20.94
N ASN A 69 -18.46 -7.99 21.30
CA ASN A 69 -19.79 -7.98 21.92
C ASN A 69 -19.84 -8.92 23.15
N PRO A 70 -19.34 -8.45 24.31
CA PRO A 70 -19.34 -9.24 25.54
C PRO A 70 -20.75 -9.67 25.99
N ASP A 71 -21.78 -8.85 25.77
CA ASP A 71 -23.14 -9.20 26.18
C ASP A 71 -23.68 -10.41 25.42
N ALA A 72 -23.44 -10.49 24.11
CA ALA A 72 -23.79 -11.66 23.31
C ALA A 72 -22.94 -12.88 23.70
N ASP A 73 -21.63 -12.68 23.86
CA ASP A 73 -20.70 -13.76 24.22
C ASP A 73 -21.03 -14.38 25.59
N PHE A 74 -21.48 -13.57 26.53
CA PHE A 74 -21.95 -14.06 27.83
C PHE A 74 -23.10 -15.05 27.65
N VAL A 75 -24.11 -14.69 26.86
CA VAL A 75 -25.28 -15.56 26.60
C VAL A 75 -24.84 -16.84 25.90
N THR A 76 -23.95 -16.75 24.90
CA THR A 76 -23.47 -17.92 24.17
C THR A 76 -22.64 -18.87 25.05
N LEU A 77 -21.85 -18.33 25.98
CA LEU A 77 -21.07 -19.15 26.91
C LEU A 77 -21.95 -19.81 27.99
N THR A 78 -22.96 -19.10 28.50
CA THR A 78 -23.66 -19.50 29.72
C THR A 78 -25.04 -20.11 29.50
N HIS A 79 -25.75 -19.75 28.43
CA HIS A 79 -27.16 -20.15 28.21
C HIS A 79 -27.36 -21.05 26.99
N GLU A 80 -26.64 -20.81 25.89
CA GLU A 80 -26.84 -21.57 24.65
C GLU A 80 -26.58 -23.07 24.82
N GLN A 81 -27.39 -23.87 24.11
CA GLN A 81 -27.37 -25.33 24.18
C GLN A 81 -27.48 -25.84 25.62
N VAL A 82 -28.43 -25.25 26.38
CA VAL A 82 -28.79 -25.66 27.74
C VAL A 82 -27.61 -25.56 28.71
N GLY A 83 -26.76 -24.54 28.53
CA GLY A 83 -25.62 -24.26 29.41
C GLY A 83 -24.50 -25.31 29.38
N ARG A 84 -24.46 -26.20 28.38
CA ARG A 84 -23.53 -27.36 28.32
C ARG A 84 -22.03 -27.03 28.42
N ARG A 85 -21.64 -25.76 28.27
CA ARG A 85 -20.24 -25.31 28.19
C ARG A 85 -19.61 -25.05 29.56
N VAL A 86 -20.45 -24.84 30.57
CA VAL A 86 -20.08 -24.38 31.90
C VAL A 86 -20.82 -25.21 32.94
N ASN A 87 -20.14 -25.58 34.01
CA ASN A 87 -20.70 -26.31 35.13
C ASN A 87 -20.33 -25.58 36.42
N THR A 88 -21.29 -24.91 37.03
CA THR A 88 -21.06 -24.11 38.25
C THR A 88 -20.90 -24.96 39.51
N VAL A 89 -21.35 -26.21 39.50
CA VAL A 89 -21.21 -27.16 40.62
C VAL A 89 -19.81 -27.77 40.63
N HIS A 90 -19.30 -28.13 39.45
CA HIS A 90 -17.96 -28.68 39.23
C HIS A 90 -17.26 -27.89 38.12
N ALA A 91 -16.67 -26.75 38.48
CA ALA A 91 -16.08 -25.80 37.55
C ALA A 91 -15.08 -26.46 36.59
N GLU A 92 -14.25 -27.37 37.10
CA GLU A 92 -13.21 -28.10 36.38
C GLU A 92 -13.77 -29.00 35.28
N SER A 93 -15.02 -29.46 35.42
CA SER A 93 -15.72 -30.28 34.43
C SER A 93 -16.32 -29.46 33.27
N SER A 94 -16.15 -28.13 33.29
CA SER A 94 -16.66 -27.26 32.23
C SER A 94 -15.91 -27.48 30.92
N LEU A 95 -16.63 -27.63 29.80
CA LEU A 95 -16.00 -27.71 28.48
C LEU A 95 -15.15 -26.47 28.16
N LEU A 96 -15.50 -25.32 28.74
CA LEU A 96 -14.72 -24.08 28.65
C LEU A 96 -13.29 -24.21 29.23
N LEU A 97 -13.06 -25.15 30.15
CA LEU A 97 -11.73 -25.46 30.71
C LEU A 97 -11.13 -26.71 30.08
N LEU A 98 -11.92 -27.76 29.86
CA LEU A 98 -11.46 -29.06 29.37
C LEU A 98 -10.98 -29.03 27.92
N LYS A 99 -11.62 -28.24 27.04
CA LYS A 99 -11.24 -28.17 25.62
C LYS A 99 -9.93 -27.40 25.42
N PRO A 100 -9.72 -26.19 25.99
CA PRO A 100 -8.48 -25.44 25.78
C PRO A 100 -7.25 -26.09 26.43
N THR A 101 -7.43 -26.91 27.47
CA THR A 101 -6.34 -27.67 28.13
C THR A 101 -6.04 -29.01 27.43
N MET A 102 -6.87 -29.42 26.46
CA MET A 102 -6.85 -30.72 25.80
C MET A 102 -7.16 -31.92 26.72
N SER A 103 -7.75 -31.68 27.90
CA SER A 103 -8.29 -32.75 28.75
C SER A 103 -9.50 -33.46 28.09
N VAL A 104 -10.13 -32.81 27.12
CA VAL A 104 -11.03 -33.43 26.12
C VAL A 104 -10.58 -33.02 24.71
N PRO A 105 -10.66 -33.90 23.68
CA PRO A 105 -10.24 -33.57 22.33
C PRO A 105 -10.84 -32.27 21.81
N HIS A 106 -9.99 -31.38 21.30
CA HIS A 106 -10.37 -30.08 20.77
C HIS A 106 -9.64 -29.85 19.44
N GLU A 107 -10.40 -29.66 18.36
CA GLU A 107 -9.82 -29.36 17.04
C GLU A 107 -9.01 -28.08 17.02
N GLY A 108 -9.36 -27.11 17.88
CA GLY A 108 -8.59 -25.90 18.08
C GLY A 108 -7.26 -26.12 18.80
N GLY A 109 -6.92 -27.34 19.22
CA GLY A 109 -5.68 -27.66 19.93
C GLY A 109 -5.61 -27.09 21.35
N LYS A 110 -4.44 -27.26 21.97
CA LYS A 110 -4.14 -26.75 23.31
C LYS A 110 -3.91 -25.23 23.26
N ARG A 111 -4.54 -24.48 24.17
CA ARG A 111 -4.46 -23.02 24.27
C ARG A 111 -3.78 -22.52 25.54
N PHE A 112 -3.95 -23.23 26.65
CA PHE A 112 -3.27 -22.95 27.91
C PHE A 112 -3.18 -24.22 28.78
N ASN A 113 -2.39 -24.18 29.85
CA ASN A 113 -2.22 -25.30 30.78
C ASN A 113 -3.20 -25.20 31.97
N GLU A 114 -3.37 -26.29 32.71
CA GLU A 114 -4.23 -26.31 33.93
C GLU A 114 -3.64 -25.48 35.08
N ASP A 115 -2.32 -25.32 35.14
CA ASP A 115 -1.59 -24.48 36.11
C ASP A 115 -1.47 -23.01 35.68
N SER A 116 -2.09 -22.64 34.55
CA SER A 116 -1.99 -21.28 34.00
C SER A 116 -2.90 -20.28 34.72
N PRO A 117 -2.52 -18.99 34.78
CA PRO A 117 -3.40 -17.93 35.26
C PRO A 117 -4.72 -17.84 34.49
N GLU A 118 -4.70 -18.12 33.19
CA GLU A 118 -5.86 -18.17 32.30
C GLU A 118 -6.88 -19.21 32.78
N TYR A 119 -6.41 -20.43 33.09
CA TYR A 119 -7.24 -21.49 33.64
C TYR A 119 -7.82 -21.11 34.99
N ALA A 120 -6.98 -20.60 35.90
CA ALA A 120 -7.40 -20.21 37.25
C ALA A 120 -8.49 -19.13 37.22
N LEU A 121 -8.34 -18.12 36.36
CA LEU A 121 -9.30 -17.02 36.20
C LEU A 121 -10.64 -17.50 35.64
N LEU A 122 -10.63 -18.32 34.59
CA LEU A 122 -11.86 -18.90 34.03
C LEU A 122 -12.56 -19.81 35.04
N ARG A 123 -11.81 -20.66 35.74
CA ARG A 123 -12.33 -21.53 36.81
C ARG A 123 -12.97 -20.71 37.92
N GLN A 124 -12.31 -19.64 38.37
CA GLN A 124 -12.81 -18.75 39.40
C GLN A 124 -14.12 -18.09 38.99
N TRP A 125 -14.22 -17.57 37.76
CA TRP A 125 -15.46 -16.99 37.23
C TRP A 125 -16.60 -18.01 37.17
N ILE A 126 -16.33 -19.25 36.71
CA ILE A 126 -17.33 -20.33 36.67
C ILE A 126 -17.78 -20.70 38.09
N ALA A 127 -16.84 -20.91 39.01
CA ALA A 127 -17.12 -21.28 40.40
C ALA A 127 -17.90 -20.18 41.16
N ALA A 128 -17.71 -18.92 40.79
CA ALA A 128 -18.48 -17.78 41.32
C ALA A 128 -19.93 -17.70 40.78
N GLY A 129 -20.37 -18.67 39.98
CA GLY A 129 -21.71 -18.68 39.40
C GLY A 129 -21.83 -17.84 38.13
N MET A 130 -20.70 -17.56 37.46
CA MET A 130 -20.63 -16.83 36.19
C MET A 130 -21.30 -15.45 36.27
N PRO A 131 -20.88 -14.57 37.21
CA PRO A 131 -21.47 -13.26 37.33
C PRO A 131 -21.37 -12.51 35.99
N LYS A 132 -22.50 -11.94 35.56
CA LYS A 132 -22.53 -11.04 34.42
C LYS A 132 -21.83 -9.74 34.80
N THR A 133 -21.20 -9.09 33.82
CA THR A 133 -20.72 -7.70 33.91
C THR A 133 -21.73 -6.80 34.63
N SER A 134 -21.27 -6.13 35.70
CA SER A 134 -22.08 -5.16 36.43
C SER A 134 -22.38 -3.94 35.56
N ARG A 135 -23.60 -3.40 35.65
CA ARG A 135 -23.98 -2.17 34.92
C ARG A 135 -23.15 -0.95 35.33
N ASN A 136 -22.60 -0.96 36.53
CA ASN A 136 -21.77 0.13 37.06
C ASN A 136 -20.27 -0.15 36.87
N GLU A 137 -19.90 -1.20 36.13
CA GLU A 137 -18.50 -1.50 35.87
C GLU A 137 -17.87 -0.39 35.00
N PRO A 138 -16.78 0.25 35.46
CA PRO A 138 -16.15 1.34 34.70
C PRO A 138 -15.68 0.88 33.31
N ALA A 139 -16.04 1.60 32.25
CA ALA A 139 -15.56 1.29 30.90
C ALA A 139 -14.04 1.50 30.78
N LEU A 140 -13.37 0.69 29.95
CA LEU A 140 -11.98 0.94 29.57
C LEU A 140 -11.91 2.27 28.82
N GLN A 141 -11.07 3.19 29.28
CA GLN A 141 -10.93 4.52 28.67
C GLN A 141 -9.70 4.59 27.76
N THR A 142 -8.58 4.03 28.20
CA THR A 142 -7.34 4.01 27.42
C THR A 142 -6.43 2.86 27.84
N LEU A 143 -5.63 2.38 26.90
CA LEU A 143 -4.53 1.46 27.14
C LEU A 143 -3.22 2.24 27.00
N LEU A 144 -2.38 2.21 28.02
CA LEU A 144 -1.03 2.78 27.99
C LEU A 144 -0.02 1.65 27.85
N VAL A 145 0.88 1.75 26.87
CA VAL A 145 1.91 0.74 26.65
C VAL A 145 3.27 1.39 26.76
N THR A 146 4.19 0.77 27.50
CA THR A 146 5.55 1.30 27.72
C THR A 146 6.59 0.22 27.42
N PRO A 147 7.66 0.55 26.66
CA PRO A 147 7.83 1.76 25.86
C PRO A 147 6.80 1.85 24.69
N LEU A 148 6.52 3.06 24.20
CA LEU A 148 5.81 3.26 22.93
C LEU A 148 6.78 3.25 21.73
N GLU A 149 8.00 3.73 21.94
CA GLU A 149 9.06 3.72 20.95
C GLU A 149 10.39 3.39 21.63
N GLN A 150 11.17 2.47 21.07
CA GLN A 150 12.52 2.17 21.58
C GLN A 150 13.44 1.60 20.50
N SER A 151 14.66 2.14 20.42
CA SER A 151 15.77 1.51 19.69
C SER A 151 16.60 0.62 20.63
N VAL A 152 16.90 -0.58 20.17
CA VAL A 152 17.64 -1.63 20.89
C VAL A 152 18.91 -1.91 20.11
N VAL A 153 20.04 -1.48 20.66
CA VAL A 153 21.35 -1.69 20.03
C VAL A 153 22.01 -2.91 20.68
N GLU A 154 22.62 -3.76 19.86
CA GLU A 154 23.44 -4.86 20.37
C GLU A 154 24.48 -4.40 21.42
N PRO A 155 24.74 -5.20 22.48
CA PRO A 155 24.38 -6.62 22.61
C PRO A 155 22.96 -6.90 23.13
N ALA A 156 22.16 -5.88 23.43
CA ALA A 156 20.76 -6.10 23.81
C ALA A 156 19.96 -6.64 22.61
N ASP A 157 19.10 -7.62 22.86
CA ASP A 157 18.34 -8.33 21.81
C ASP A 157 16.84 -8.42 22.10
N SER A 158 16.39 -7.81 23.20
CA SER A 158 15.01 -7.92 23.65
C SER A 158 14.54 -6.69 24.44
N VAL A 159 13.22 -6.48 24.43
CA VAL A 159 12.52 -5.41 25.16
C VAL A 159 11.30 -6.02 25.83
N ARG A 160 11.04 -5.64 27.07
CA ARG A 160 9.79 -5.99 27.77
C ARG A 160 8.80 -4.84 27.60
N LEU A 161 7.60 -5.16 27.11
CA LEU A 161 6.48 -4.23 27.07
C LEU A 161 5.64 -4.36 28.33
N GLN A 162 5.07 -3.25 28.80
CA GLN A 162 4.07 -3.22 29.86
C GLN A 162 2.79 -2.57 29.33
N ALA A 163 1.63 -3.15 29.63
CA ALA A 163 0.33 -2.59 29.28
C ALA A 163 -0.49 -2.27 30.54
N ILE A 164 -0.83 -0.99 30.72
CA ILE A 164 -1.65 -0.48 31.81
C ILE A 164 -3.00 0.00 31.26
N ALA A 165 -4.08 -0.63 31.70
CA ALA A 165 -5.44 -0.18 31.41
C ALA A 165 -5.83 0.95 32.38
N LYS A 166 -6.42 2.04 31.85
CA LYS A 166 -7.07 3.08 32.64
C LYS A 166 -8.57 3.06 32.39
N PHE A 167 -9.35 3.06 33.45
CA PHE A 167 -10.82 2.99 33.38
C PHE A 167 -11.49 4.34 33.65
N ALA A 168 -12.77 4.45 33.31
CA ALA A 168 -13.56 5.69 33.39
C ALA A 168 -13.69 6.27 34.82
N ASP A 169 -13.49 5.45 35.86
CA ASP A 169 -13.48 5.88 37.26
C ASP A 169 -12.09 6.38 37.73
N GLY A 170 -11.11 6.42 36.82
CA GLY A 170 -9.72 6.80 37.10
C GLY A 170 -8.85 5.66 37.64
N SER A 171 -9.43 4.48 37.89
CA SER A 171 -8.65 3.31 38.33
C SER A 171 -7.72 2.81 37.21
N THR A 172 -6.60 2.19 37.61
CA THR A 172 -5.61 1.64 36.67
C THR A 172 -5.26 0.21 37.03
N ARG A 173 -4.98 -0.62 36.02
CA ARG A 173 -4.61 -2.02 36.21
C ARG A 173 -3.51 -2.45 35.23
N ASP A 174 -2.52 -3.18 35.73
CA ASP A 174 -1.58 -3.89 34.86
C ASP A 174 -2.29 -5.06 34.19
N VAL A 175 -2.41 -4.97 32.87
CA VAL A 175 -3.07 -5.95 32.02
C VAL A 175 -2.08 -6.63 31.09
N THR A 176 -0.76 -6.52 31.33
CA THR A 176 0.29 -7.03 30.44
C THR A 176 0.11 -8.52 30.12
N ARG A 177 -0.23 -9.35 31.11
CA ARG A 177 -0.48 -10.78 30.87
C ARG A 177 -1.79 -11.07 30.12
N LEU A 178 -2.78 -10.18 30.23
CA LEU A 178 -4.09 -10.31 29.58
C LEU A 178 -4.14 -9.66 28.19
N ALA A 179 -3.24 -8.73 27.91
CA ALA A 179 -3.15 -8.04 26.63
C ALA A 179 -2.55 -8.97 25.55
N CYS A 180 -3.07 -8.86 24.34
CA CYS A 180 -2.53 -9.52 23.15
C CYS A 180 -1.42 -8.63 22.57
N PHE A 181 -0.29 -9.23 22.17
CA PHE A 181 0.80 -8.53 21.52
C PHE A 181 1.13 -9.27 20.23
N ASP A 182 0.91 -8.62 19.10
CA ASP A 182 1.09 -9.19 17.76
C ASP A 182 2.12 -8.35 17.00
N ALA A 183 3.15 -8.98 16.42
CA ALA A 183 4.12 -8.29 15.58
C ALA A 183 3.60 -8.17 14.14
N ALA A 184 3.74 -6.98 13.54
CA ALA A 184 3.38 -6.77 12.13
C ALA A 184 4.40 -7.40 11.17
N GLN A 185 5.67 -7.49 11.58
CA GLN A 185 6.76 -8.10 10.82
C GLN A 185 7.30 -9.35 11.53
N PRO A 186 7.72 -10.40 10.79
CA PRO A 186 8.20 -11.67 11.36
C PRO A 186 9.68 -11.62 11.79
N ASN A 187 10.23 -10.43 12.04
CA ASN A 187 11.63 -10.24 12.48
C ASN A 187 11.79 -10.29 14.00
N VAL A 188 10.71 -10.54 14.75
CA VAL A 188 10.72 -10.73 16.21
C VAL A 188 9.81 -11.86 16.65
N THR A 189 10.10 -12.39 17.84
CA THR A 189 9.19 -13.27 18.59
C THR A 189 8.70 -12.55 19.85
N ILE A 190 7.48 -12.87 20.30
CA ILE A 190 6.88 -12.25 21.49
C ILE A 190 6.48 -13.35 22.48
N SER A 191 7.03 -13.31 23.68
CA SER A 191 6.66 -14.23 24.76
C SER A 191 5.28 -13.91 25.36
N VAL A 192 4.69 -14.85 26.10
CA VAL A 192 3.49 -14.62 26.91
C VAL A 192 3.60 -13.44 27.90
N ASP A 193 4.82 -13.17 28.40
CA ASP A 193 5.13 -12.08 29.34
C ASP A 193 5.47 -10.76 28.64
N ALA A 194 5.08 -10.60 27.37
CA ALA A 194 5.29 -9.40 26.55
C ALA A 194 6.77 -9.01 26.37
N VAL A 195 7.69 -9.97 26.44
CA VAL A 195 9.08 -9.80 26.00
C VAL A 195 9.16 -10.01 24.49
N VAL A 196 9.52 -8.95 23.78
CA VAL A 196 9.81 -8.95 22.34
C VAL A 196 11.29 -9.26 22.16
N ARG A 197 11.62 -10.30 21.42
CA ARG A 197 12.99 -10.75 21.15
C ARG A 197 13.27 -10.70 19.66
N ARG A 198 14.43 -10.16 19.30
CA ARG A 198 14.89 -10.01 17.92
C ARG A 198 15.24 -11.37 17.31
N GLU A 199 14.71 -11.62 16.11
CA GLU A 199 15.17 -12.69 15.21
C GLU A 199 16.05 -12.13 14.08
N ARG A 200 15.70 -10.93 13.56
CA ARG A 200 16.47 -10.20 12.54
C ARG A 200 16.55 -8.72 12.90
N PHE A 201 17.57 -8.03 12.41
CA PHE A 201 17.65 -6.57 12.56
C PHE A 201 16.56 -5.86 11.77
N GLY A 202 16.33 -4.60 12.12
CA GLY A 202 15.36 -3.74 11.48
C GLY A 202 14.26 -3.31 12.43
N GLU A 203 13.30 -2.58 11.87
CA GLU A 203 12.17 -2.05 12.60
C GLU A 203 11.02 -3.06 12.66
N VAL A 204 10.25 -2.98 13.73
CA VAL A 204 9.03 -3.77 13.91
C VAL A 204 7.97 -2.91 14.59
N THR A 205 6.73 -3.05 14.12
CA THR A 205 5.57 -2.56 14.85
C THR A 205 4.95 -3.71 15.63
N VAL A 206 4.83 -3.57 16.94
CA VAL A 206 4.10 -4.49 17.81
C VAL A 206 2.77 -3.85 18.18
N VAL A 207 1.67 -4.53 17.87
CA VAL A 207 0.33 -4.07 18.24
C VAL A 207 -0.05 -4.69 19.58
N ALA A 208 -0.16 -3.86 20.60
CA ALA A 208 -0.71 -4.24 21.89
C ALA A 208 -2.22 -4.01 21.91
N ARG A 209 -3.00 -5.01 22.31
CA ARG A 209 -4.46 -4.96 22.33
C ARG A 209 -5.01 -5.46 23.66
N TYR A 210 -5.94 -4.71 24.22
CA TYR A 210 -6.72 -5.12 25.38
C TYR A 210 -8.15 -4.63 25.20
N LEU A 211 -9.09 -5.57 25.14
CA LEU A 211 -10.49 -5.32 24.79
C LEU A 211 -10.60 -4.56 23.44
N ASP A 212 -11.24 -3.40 23.45
CA ASP A 212 -11.46 -2.53 22.29
C ASP A 212 -10.31 -1.54 22.02
N GLN A 213 -9.30 -1.47 22.89
CA GLN A 213 -8.16 -0.58 22.72
C GLN A 213 -6.99 -1.28 22.02
N GLN A 214 -6.36 -0.56 21.09
CA GLN A 214 -5.17 -1.01 20.35
C GLN A 214 -4.12 0.10 20.35
N VAL A 215 -2.88 -0.27 20.64
CA VAL A 215 -1.75 0.64 20.72
C VAL A 215 -0.59 0.08 19.90
N PRO A 216 -0.18 0.74 18.80
CA PRO A 216 1.03 0.38 18.09
C PRO A 216 2.26 0.79 18.91
N VAL A 217 3.26 -0.08 18.97
CA VAL A 217 4.57 0.14 19.59
C VAL A 217 5.64 0.01 18.51
N SER A 218 6.48 1.03 18.36
CA SER A 218 7.55 1.06 17.37
C SER A 218 8.89 0.64 18.00
N LEU A 219 9.42 -0.51 17.61
CA LEU A 219 10.72 -0.98 18.08
C LEU A 219 11.70 -1.06 16.91
N ALA A 220 12.96 -0.73 17.16
CA ALA A 220 14.03 -0.88 16.18
C ALA A 220 15.17 -1.70 16.78
N PHE A 221 15.53 -2.82 16.16
CA PHE A 221 16.65 -3.64 16.57
C PHE A 221 17.84 -3.39 15.67
N LEU A 222 18.91 -2.84 16.23
CA LEU A 222 20.03 -2.27 15.50
C LEU A 222 21.34 -3.02 15.76
N PRO A 223 22.17 -3.26 14.73
CA PRO A 223 23.51 -3.80 14.91
C PRO A 223 24.40 -2.82 15.67
N ALA A 224 25.35 -3.33 16.45
CA ALA A 224 26.24 -2.48 17.26
C ALA A 224 27.04 -1.48 16.42
N ARG A 225 27.54 -1.92 15.24
CA ARG A 225 28.39 -1.15 14.31
C ARG A 225 29.41 -0.26 15.04
N PRO A 226 30.41 -0.85 15.73
CA PRO A 226 31.44 -0.06 16.42
C PRO A 226 32.18 0.82 15.40
N GLY A 227 32.26 2.13 15.68
CA GLY A 227 32.87 3.10 14.77
C GLY A 227 31.97 3.56 13.61
N PHE A 228 30.65 3.34 13.68
CA PHE A 228 29.71 3.93 12.73
C PHE A 228 29.88 5.47 12.68
N VAL A 229 30.19 5.98 11.50
CA VAL A 229 30.22 7.40 11.19
C VAL A 229 29.08 7.68 10.23
N ALA A 230 28.17 8.57 10.63
CA ALA A 230 27.07 9.00 9.78
C ALA A 230 27.65 9.81 8.62
N THR A 231 27.47 9.30 7.40
CA THR A 231 27.89 9.95 6.16
C THR A 231 26.71 9.98 5.21
N ALA A 232 26.29 11.18 4.80
CA ALA A 232 25.22 11.38 3.83
C ALA A 232 25.64 12.49 2.85
N PRO A 233 25.17 12.44 1.58
CA PRO A 233 25.33 13.58 0.68
C PRO A 233 24.60 14.81 1.26
N PRO A 234 25.05 16.04 0.93
CA PRO A 234 24.35 17.24 1.39
C PRO A 234 22.88 17.23 0.93
N PRO A 235 21.91 17.44 1.85
CA PRO A 235 20.49 17.44 1.51
C PRO A 235 20.17 18.59 0.55
N THR A 236 19.28 18.36 -0.43
CA THR A 236 18.80 19.40 -1.34
C THR A 236 17.49 20.01 -0.90
N ASN A 237 16.66 19.25 -0.18
CA ASN A 237 15.38 19.71 0.38
C ASN A 237 14.99 18.92 1.65
N PHE A 238 13.82 19.24 2.21
CA PHE A 238 13.32 18.63 3.44
C PHE A 238 13.12 17.11 3.37
N ILE A 239 12.95 16.52 2.18
CA ILE A 239 12.83 15.07 2.02
C ILE A 239 14.12 14.40 2.49
N ASP A 240 15.26 14.91 2.03
CA ASP A 240 16.57 14.38 2.37
C ASP A 240 16.87 14.54 3.86
N GLU A 241 16.47 15.67 4.44
CA GLU A 241 16.62 15.91 5.88
C GLU A 241 15.90 14.82 6.69
N HIS A 242 14.64 14.53 6.37
CA HIS A 242 13.86 13.51 7.08
C HIS A 242 14.34 12.09 6.81
N VAL A 243 14.74 11.77 5.58
CA VAL A 243 15.25 10.42 5.22
C VAL A 243 16.61 10.19 5.87
N PHE A 244 17.55 11.12 5.76
CA PHE A 244 18.89 10.94 6.32
C PHE A 244 18.89 10.97 7.84
N ALA A 245 18.02 11.77 8.48
CA ALA A 245 17.83 11.69 9.93
C ALA A 245 17.32 10.31 10.36
N LYS A 246 16.36 9.73 9.61
CA LYS A 246 15.86 8.38 9.87
C LYS A 246 16.97 7.33 9.72
N LEU A 247 17.73 7.35 8.63
CA LEU A 247 18.84 6.42 8.40
C LEU A 247 19.92 6.52 9.49
N GLN A 248 20.27 7.75 9.89
CA GLN A 248 21.23 7.97 10.97
C GLN A 248 20.74 7.37 12.30
N SER A 249 19.45 7.51 12.63
CA SER A 249 18.86 6.91 13.84
C SER A 249 18.96 5.38 13.85
N LEU A 250 18.95 4.75 12.66
CA LEU A 250 19.07 3.31 12.46
C LEU A 250 20.52 2.84 12.26
N ARG A 251 21.51 3.74 12.42
CA ARG A 251 22.93 3.46 12.15
C ARG A 251 23.19 2.97 10.72
N MET A 252 22.51 3.59 9.76
CA MET A 252 22.65 3.35 8.33
C MET A 252 23.11 4.62 7.60
N ASN A 253 23.92 4.45 6.57
CA ASN A 253 24.30 5.48 5.63
C ASN A 253 23.54 5.26 4.30
N PRO A 254 23.01 6.31 3.66
CA PRO A 254 22.46 6.19 2.33
C PRO A 254 23.54 5.72 1.34
N SER A 255 23.11 5.07 0.26
CA SER A 255 23.97 4.77 -0.88
C SER A 255 24.48 6.05 -1.55
N GLU A 256 25.50 5.93 -2.40
CA GLU A 256 26.01 7.07 -3.14
C GLU A 256 24.96 7.63 -4.11
N VAL A 257 25.10 8.89 -4.51
CA VAL A 257 24.25 9.48 -5.55
C VAL A 257 24.58 8.80 -6.89
N CYS A 258 23.55 8.38 -7.63
CA CYS A 258 23.72 7.72 -8.92
C CYS A 258 24.34 8.65 -9.97
N ASP A 259 24.97 8.05 -10.98
CA ASP A 259 25.52 8.79 -12.10
C ASP A 259 24.41 9.41 -12.98
N ASP A 260 24.83 10.24 -13.94
CA ASP A 260 23.91 10.98 -14.80
C ASP A 260 23.16 10.12 -15.81
N ALA A 261 23.75 8.99 -16.26
CA ALA A 261 23.10 8.07 -17.18
C ALA A 261 21.96 7.32 -16.46
N THR A 262 22.24 6.79 -15.26
CA THR A 262 21.23 6.20 -14.39
C THR A 262 20.13 7.22 -14.05
N PHE A 263 20.50 8.44 -13.64
CA PHE A 263 19.50 9.47 -13.31
C PHE A 263 18.59 9.78 -14.50
N LEU A 264 19.16 10.04 -15.69
CA LEU A 264 18.40 10.40 -16.89
C LEU A 264 17.46 9.27 -17.34
N ARG A 265 17.94 8.03 -17.35
CA ARG A 265 17.12 6.87 -17.71
C ARG A 265 15.97 6.71 -16.73
N ARG A 266 16.27 6.77 -15.43
CA ARG A 266 15.30 6.64 -14.34
C ARG A 266 14.19 7.70 -14.42
N VAL A 267 14.56 8.99 -14.52
CA VAL A 267 13.58 10.09 -14.58
C VAL A 267 12.71 10.02 -15.84
N SER A 268 13.30 9.59 -16.97
CA SER A 268 12.58 9.47 -18.24
C SER A 268 11.56 8.32 -18.21
N LEU A 269 11.95 7.17 -17.64
CA LEU A 269 11.04 6.03 -17.46
C LEU A 269 9.91 6.37 -16.47
N ASP A 270 10.22 6.99 -15.33
CA ASP A 270 9.22 7.30 -14.31
C ASP A 270 8.22 8.40 -14.74
N LEU A 271 8.67 9.40 -15.53
CA LEU A 271 7.81 10.48 -16.01
C LEU A 271 7.09 10.14 -17.31
N LEU A 272 7.81 9.63 -18.31
CA LEU A 272 7.28 9.47 -19.67
C LEU A 272 6.90 8.04 -20.01
N GLY A 273 7.32 7.07 -19.21
CA GLY A 273 7.21 5.65 -19.56
C GLY A 273 8.13 5.21 -20.70
N LEU A 274 9.13 6.04 -21.05
CA LEU A 274 10.00 5.85 -22.22
C LEU A 274 11.48 6.05 -21.84
N PRO A 275 12.41 5.32 -22.47
CA PRO A 275 13.83 5.60 -22.34
C PRO A 275 14.17 6.92 -23.08
N PRO A 276 15.22 7.64 -22.64
CA PRO A 276 15.73 8.80 -23.38
C PRO A 276 16.34 8.37 -24.73
N THR A 277 16.45 9.32 -25.66
CA THR A 277 17.17 9.07 -26.93
C THR A 277 18.69 9.08 -26.71
N ALA A 278 19.45 8.45 -27.61
CA ALA A 278 20.91 8.47 -27.58
C ALA A 278 21.47 9.90 -27.60
N VAL A 279 20.89 10.78 -28.44
CA VAL A 279 21.28 12.20 -28.53
C VAL A 279 21.08 12.91 -27.19
N LYS A 280 19.90 12.77 -26.57
CA LYS A 280 19.61 13.40 -25.27
C LYS A 280 20.54 12.87 -24.18
N SER A 281 20.84 11.57 -24.22
CA SER A 281 21.73 10.91 -23.25
C SER A 281 23.16 11.45 -23.31
N ARG A 282 23.72 11.56 -24.51
CA ARG A 282 25.06 12.16 -24.72
C ARG A 282 25.09 13.63 -24.30
N GLN A 283 24.07 14.41 -24.67
CA GLN A 283 23.98 15.83 -24.29
C GLN A 283 23.93 16.01 -22.77
N PHE A 284 23.14 15.20 -22.07
CA PHE A 284 23.01 15.29 -20.62
C PHE A 284 24.27 14.85 -19.88
N ALA A 285 24.97 13.83 -20.39
CA ALA A 285 26.25 13.39 -19.86
C ALA A 285 27.34 14.47 -20.01
N GLN A 286 27.31 15.25 -21.09
CA GLN A 286 28.26 16.34 -21.35
C GLN A 286 27.91 17.64 -20.62
N ASP A 287 26.65 17.85 -20.23
CA ASP A 287 26.19 19.05 -19.52
C ASP A 287 26.85 19.16 -18.14
N GLN A 288 27.56 20.26 -17.90
CA GLN A 288 28.28 20.53 -16.64
C GLN A 288 27.52 21.45 -15.69
N ARG A 289 26.29 21.86 -16.02
CA ARG A 289 25.49 22.73 -15.16
C ARG A 289 25.12 22.01 -13.86
N LEU A 290 25.29 22.72 -12.74
CA LEU A 290 24.96 22.19 -11.40
C LEU A 290 23.46 21.94 -11.21
N ASP A 291 22.61 22.66 -11.94
CA ASP A 291 21.15 22.56 -11.90
C ASP A 291 20.56 21.68 -13.03
N LYS A 292 21.37 20.91 -13.77
CA LYS A 292 20.88 20.14 -14.92
C LYS A 292 19.79 19.11 -14.58
N ARG A 293 19.86 18.48 -13.40
CA ARG A 293 18.90 17.47 -12.93
C ARG A 293 17.50 18.05 -12.70
N PRO A 294 17.30 19.08 -11.85
CA PRO A 294 15.98 19.69 -11.68
C PRO A 294 15.43 20.35 -12.95
N ARG A 295 16.29 20.91 -13.82
CA ARG A 295 15.87 21.43 -15.13
C ARG A 295 15.33 20.34 -16.05
N LEU A 296 15.98 19.17 -16.05
CA LEU A 296 15.51 18.02 -16.83
C LEU A 296 14.14 17.57 -16.33
N VAL A 297 13.92 17.53 -15.01
CA VAL A 297 12.60 17.20 -14.44
C VAL A 297 11.53 18.18 -14.94
N ASP A 298 11.81 19.50 -14.90
CA ASP A 298 10.88 20.52 -15.45
C ASP A 298 10.56 20.29 -16.92
N GLU A 299 11.59 20.03 -17.74
CA GLU A 299 11.42 19.77 -19.17
C GLU A 299 10.51 18.56 -19.42
N LEU A 300 10.75 17.46 -18.71
CA LEU A 300 10.01 16.21 -18.89
C LEU A 300 8.55 16.31 -18.42
N LEU A 301 8.26 17.08 -17.37
CA LEU A 301 6.88 17.29 -16.88
C LEU A 301 6.00 18.02 -17.90
N THR A 302 6.59 18.83 -18.79
CA THR A 302 5.84 19.54 -19.84
C THR A 302 5.52 18.69 -21.07
N ARG A 303 6.07 17.48 -21.15
CA ARG A 303 5.91 16.62 -22.33
C ARG A 303 4.55 15.91 -22.34
N PRO A 304 3.92 15.72 -23.52
CA PRO A 304 2.62 15.06 -23.61
C PRO A 304 2.66 13.59 -23.15
N GLU A 305 3.81 12.93 -23.24
CA GLU A 305 4.01 11.55 -22.77
C GLU A 305 3.84 11.41 -21.26
N PHE A 306 4.11 12.49 -20.49
CA PHE A 306 3.81 12.51 -19.06
C PHE A 306 2.32 12.26 -18.82
N ALA A 307 1.46 12.98 -19.54
CA ALA A 307 0.02 12.83 -19.43
C ALA A 307 -0.46 11.45 -19.88
N ASP A 308 0.10 10.91 -20.97
CA ASP A 308 -0.21 9.55 -21.44
C ASP A 308 0.11 8.51 -20.36
N PHE A 309 1.34 8.55 -19.82
CA PHE A 309 1.81 7.53 -18.89
C PHE A 309 1.18 7.63 -17.49
N TRP A 310 0.95 8.84 -16.99
CA TRP A 310 0.31 9.04 -15.68
C TRP A 310 -1.21 8.85 -15.73
N ALA A 311 -1.85 9.00 -16.89
CA ALA A 311 -3.25 8.64 -17.06
C ALA A 311 -3.50 7.15 -16.85
N LEU A 312 -2.57 6.27 -17.25
CA LEU A 312 -2.71 4.83 -17.04
C LEU A 312 -2.83 4.45 -15.56
N LYS A 313 -2.05 5.10 -14.69
CA LYS A 313 -2.08 4.87 -13.24
C LYS A 313 -3.48 5.14 -12.67
N TRP A 314 -4.11 6.23 -13.13
CA TRP A 314 -5.49 6.55 -12.77
C TRP A 314 -6.52 5.66 -13.46
N ALA A 315 -6.30 5.29 -14.71
CA ALA A 315 -7.19 4.41 -15.46
C ALA A 315 -7.33 3.06 -14.79
N ASP A 316 -6.25 2.55 -14.18
CA ASP A 316 -6.28 1.31 -13.41
C ASP A 316 -7.17 1.45 -12.16
N LEU A 317 -6.96 2.49 -11.36
CA LEU A 317 -7.73 2.75 -10.13
C LEU A 317 -9.20 3.04 -10.39
N LEU A 318 -9.50 3.74 -11.48
CA LEU A 318 -10.85 4.15 -11.85
C LEU A 318 -11.57 3.10 -12.71
N ARG A 319 -10.96 1.91 -12.88
CA ARG A 319 -11.53 0.75 -13.58
C ARG A 319 -11.98 1.09 -15.01
N VAL A 320 -11.10 1.74 -15.76
CA VAL A 320 -11.36 2.11 -17.16
C VAL A 320 -11.25 0.87 -18.05
N GLU A 321 -12.35 0.12 -18.14
CA GLU A 321 -12.43 -1.16 -18.85
C GLU A 321 -13.75 -1.34 -19.61
N GLU A 322 -13.68 -1.98 -20.77
CA GLU A 322 -14.75 -1.97 -21.77
C GLU A 322 -15.96 -2.85 -21.44
N LYS A 323 -15.85 -3.84 -20.55
CA LYS A 323 -16.99 -4.69 -20.18
C LYS A 323 -18.09 -3.86 -19.54
N THR A 324 -17.72 -2.98 -18.61
CA THR A 324 -18.67 -2.09 -17.94
C THR A 324 -18.84 -0.76 -18.65
N LEU A 325 -17.83 -0.23 -19.34
CA LEU A 325 -17.83 1.12 -19.91
C LEU A 325 -18.01 1.21 -21.43
N ASP A 326 -18.01 0.09 -22.16
CA ASP A 326 -17.91 0.04 -23.62
C ASP A 326 -16.69 0.79 -24.20
N ARG A 327 -16.53 0.72 -25.53
CA ARG A 327 -15.39 1.32 -26.21
C ARG A 327 -15.42 2.85 -26.17
N LYS A 328 -16.59 3.46 -26.30
CA LYS A 328 -16.74 4.91 -26.35
C LYS A 328 -16.59 5.50 -24.95
N GLY A 329 -17.19 4.90 -23.93
CA GLY A 329 -17.03 5.31 -22.54
C GLY A 329 -15.58 5.17 -22.04
N VAL A 330 -14.88 4.09 -22.40
CA VAL A 330 -13.43 3.97 -22.14
C VAL A 330 -12.66 5.11 -22.80
N ALA A 331 -12.89 5.38 -24.09
CA ALA A 331 -12.15 6.41 -24.81
C ALA A 331 -12.37 7.81 -24.22
N THR A 332 -13.63 8.18 -23.94
CA THR A 332 -13.94 9.51 -23.39
C THR A 332 -13.48 9.67 -21.95
N PHE A 333 -13.63 8.63 -21.11
CA PHE A 333 -13.20 8.72 -19.72
C PHE A 333 -11.67 8.74 -19.60
N HIS A 334 -10.97 7.91 -20.37
CA HIS A 334 -9.50 7.97 -20.44
C HIS A 334 -9.00 9.32 -20.94
N ALA A 335 -9.63 9.89 -21.98
CA ALA A 335 -9.27 11.22 -22.47
C ALA A 335 -9.43 12.30 -21.38
N TRP A 336 -10.52 12.28 -20.62
CA TRP A 336 -10.72 13.20 -19.50
C TRP A 336 -9.66 13.07 -18.40
N ILE A 337 -9.26 11.83 -18.05
CA ILE A 337 -8.18 11.57 -17.10
C ILE A 337 -6.86 12.17 -17.62
N ARG A 338 -6.52 11.86 -18.87
CA ARG A 338 -5.31 12.32 -19.54
C ARG A 338 -5.25 13.84 -19.62
N ASP A 339 -6.35 14.50 -19.97
CA ASP A 339 -6.43 15.96 -20.03
C ASP A 339 -6.24 16.60 -18.65
N GLY A 340 -6.73 15.95 -17.58
CA GLY A 340 -6.43 16.36 -16.20
C GLY A 340 -4.93 16.37 -15.91
N MET A 341 -4.19 15.35 -16.35
CA MET A 341 -2.73 15.29 -16.18
C MET A 341 -2.01 16.32 -17.06
N ALA A 342 -2.44 16.47 -18.31
CA ALA A 342 -1.83 17.38 -19.29
C ALA A 342 -1.97 18.86 -18.90
N THR A 343 -3.08 19.21 -18.25
CA THR A 343 -3.38 20.58 -17.79
C THR A 343 -2.90 20.86 -16.37
N ASN A 344 -2.23 19.88 -15.74
CA ASN A 344 -1.87 19.91 -14.31
C ASN A 344 -3.06 20.30 -13.42
N LYS A 345 -4.22 19.67 -13.65
CA LYS A 345 -5.41 19.94 -12.85
C LYS A 345 -5.12 19.61 -11.38
N PRO A 346 -5.34 20.54 -10.44
CA PRO A 346 -5.22 20.26 -9.01
C PRO A 346 -6.00 19.02 -8.61
N LEU A 347 -5.39 18.17 -7.79
CA LEU A 347 -5.95 16.84 -7.52
C LEU A 347 -7.25 16.89 -6.72
N ASP A 348 -7.40 17.88 -5.84
CA ASP A 348 -8.66 18.17 -5.15
C ASP A 348 -9.79 18.51 -6.14
N ILE A 349 -9.51 19.29 -7.18
CA ILE A 349 -10.49 19.61 -8.22
C ILE A 349 -10.81 18.39 -9.08
N PHE A 350 -9.79 17.63 -9.50
CA PHE A 350 -9.97 16.39 -10.26
C PHE A 350 -10.88 15.39 -9.53
N VAL A 351 -10.62 15.16 -8.23
CA VAL A 351 -11.41 14.23 -7.41
C VAL A 351 -12.80 14.80 -7.12
N ARG A 352 -12.92 16.10 -6.86
CA ARG A 352 -14.22 16.74 -6.64
C ARG A 352 -15.12 16.59 -7.87
N GLU A 353 -14.61 16.88 -9.07
CA GLU A 353 -15.33 16.68 -10.34
C GLU A 353 -15.77 15.23 -10.53
N LEU A 354 -14.89 14.27 -10.20
CA LEU A 354 -15.19 12.85 -10.29
C LEU A 354 -16.34 12.43 -9.36
N ILE A 355 -16.29 12.84 -8.09
CA ILE A 355 -17.29 12.45 -7.08
C ILE A 355 -18.64 13.11 -7.36
N VAL A 356 -18.68 14.35 -7.83
CA VAL A 356 -19.98 15.02 -8.10
C VAL A 356 -20.56 14.72 -9.48
N ALA A 357 -19.85 13.93 -10.30
CA ALA A 357 -20.19 13.65 -11.69
C ALA A 357 -21.58 13.04 -11.85
N ARG A 358 -22.34 13.59 -12.79
CA ARG A 358 -23.71 13.18 -13.15
C ARG A 358 -24.01 13.60 -14.59
N GLY A 359 -25.00 12.97 -15.21
CA GLY A 359 -25.40 13.19 -16.61
C GLY A 359 -24.94 12.06 -17.53
N SER A 360 -24.86 12.36 -18.82
CA SER A 360 -24.47 11.41 -19.86
C SER A 360 -23.06 10.85 -19.62
N THR A 361 -22.92 9.53 -19.71
CA THR A 361 -21.62 8.87 -19.66
C THR A 361 -20.72 9.16 -20.89
N TYR A 362 -21.25 9.78 -21.94
CA TYR A 362 -20.47 10.21 -23.10
C TYR A 362 -20.14 11.70 -23.08
N GLU A 363 -21.07 12.55 -22.66
CA GLU A 363 -20.89 14.00 -22.63
C GLU A 363 -20.25 14.49 -21.32
N GLN A 364 -20.44 13.74 -20.22
CA GLN A 364 -19.84 13.99 -18.90
C GLN A 364 -18.96 12.80 -18.51
N PRO A 365 -17.72 12.70 -19.06
CA PRO A 365 -16.92 11.46 -19.01
C PRO A 365 -16.65 10.93 -17.60
N ALA A 366 -16.51 11.81 -16.60
CA ALA A 366 -16.31 11.44 -15.20
C ALA A 366 -17.47 10.59 -14.62
N SER A 367 -18.67 10.68 -15.20
CA SER A 367 -19.83 9.86 -14.79
C SER A 367 -19.60 8.36 -15.04
N ASN A 368 -18.64 7.98 -15.90
CA ASN A 368 -18.25 6.59 -16.10
C ASN A 368 -17.68 5.93 -14.83
N PHE A 369 -17.15 6.71 -13.87
CA PHE A 369 -16.76 6.20 -12.56
C PHE A 369 -17.90 5.42 -11.89
N TYR A 370 -19.10 6.00 -11.92
CA TYR A 370 -20.29 5.35 -11.37
C TYR A 370 -20.79 4.20 -12.24
N ARG A 371 -20.55 4.22 -13.54
CA ARG A 371 -20.88 3.10 -14.44
C ARG A 371 -20.01 1.87 -14.16
N ALA A 372 -18.72 2.06 -13.91
CA ALA A 372 -17.79 0.97 -13.57
C ALA A 372 -18.11 0.33 -12.21
N MET A 373 -18.66 1.10 -11.27
CA MET A 373 -18.99 0.65 -9.91
C MET A 373 -20.47 0.90 -9.61
N ARG A 374 -21.35 0.00 -10.03
CA ARG A 374 -22.80 0.22 -9.88
C ARG A 374 -23.31 0.04 -8.44
N ASP A 375 -22.69 -0.83 -7.68
CA ASP A 375 -23.12 -1.14 -6.31
C ASP A 375 -22.63 -0.05 -5.32
N PRO A 376 -23.51 0.54 -4.48
CA PRO A 376 -23.12 1.55 -3.49
C PRO A 376 -22.02 1.11 -2.52
N ILE A 377 -21.99 -0.17 -2.14
CA ILE A 377 -20.95 -0.71 -1.25
C ILE A 377 -19.61 -0.72 -1.97
N ILE A 378 -19.55 -1.23 -3.20
CA ILE A 378 -18.32 -1.23 -4.00
C ILE A 378 -17.81 0.20 -4.22
N ARG A 379 -18.70 1.16 -4.52
CA ARG A 379 -18.32 2.58 -4.66
C ARG A 379 -17.68 3.13 -3.40
N ALA A 380 -18.30 2.85 -2.26
CA ALA A 380 -17.84 3.33 -0.98
C ALA A 380 -16.48 2.75 -0.57
N GLU A 381 -16.29 1.44 -0.82
CA GLU A 381 -15.01 0.76 -0.63
C GLU A 381 -13.93 1.39 -1.53
N THR A 382 -14.21 1.57 -2.83
CA THR A 382 -13.26 2.19 -3.76
C THR A 382 -12.90 3.62 -3.36
N VAL A 383 -13.88 4.47 -3.04
CA VAL A 383 -13.60 5.87 -2.67
C VAL A 383 -12.75 5.93 -1.39
N ALA A 384 -13.03 5.08 -0.40
CA ALA A 384 -12.23 5.03 0.82
C ALA A 384 -10.81 4.50 0.55
N GLN A 385 -10.66 3.45 -0.26
CA GLN A 385 -9.37 2.84 -0.55
C GLN A 385 -8.50 3.73 -1.43
N VAL A 386 -9.05 4.26 -2.53
CA VAL A 386 -8.30 5.08 -3.49
C VAL A 386 -7.96 6.44 -2.90
N PHE A 387 -8.91 7.14 -2.29
CA PHE A 387 -8.70 8.54 -1.90
C PHE A 387 -8.33 8.76 -0.42
N LEU A 388 -8.54 7.78 0.45
CA LEU A 388 -8.17 7.88 1.88
C LEU A 388 -7.18 6.80 2.32
N GLY A 389 -6.78 5.90 1.42
CA GLY A 389 -5.96 4.73 1.76
C GLY A 389 -6.58 3.90 2.88
N THR A 390 -7.91 3.79 2.91
CA THR A 390 -8.65 3.14 3.98
C THR A 390 -9.37 1.89 3.47
N ARG A 391 -8.99 0.72 4.00
CA ARG A 391 -9.58 -0.57 3.64
C ARG A 391 -10.76 -0.90 4.56
N LEU A 392 -11.97 -0.73 4.05
CA LEU A 392 -13.21 -0.88 4.81
C LEU A 392 -13.79 -2.29 4.79
N GLN A 393 -13.31 -3.18 3.93
CA GLN A 393 -13.93 -4.48 3.61
C GLN A 393 -14.13 -5.37 4.85
N CYS A 394 -13.19 -5.37 5.81
CA CYS A 394 -13.36 -6.14 7.05
C CYS A 394 -14.53 -5.63 7.90
N ALA A 395 -14.84 -4.33 7.83
CA ALA A 395 -15.93 -3.70 8.56
C ALA A 395 -17.32 -4.09 8.02
N LYS A 396 -17.39 -4.85 6.91
CA LYS A 396 -18.65 -5.34 6.31
C LYS A 396 -19.36 -6.35 7.20
N CYS A 397 -18.61 -7.31 7.77
CA CYS A 397 -19.20 -8.45 8.48
C CYS A 397 -19.07 -8.37 10.01
N HIS A 398 -18.06 -7.64 10.51
CA HIS A 398 -17.74 -7.39 11.93
C HIS A 398 -17.07 -6.01 12.04
N ASN A 399 -16.80 -5.47 13.22
CA ASN A 399 -16.00 -4.23 13.28
C ASN A 399 -14.57 -4.49 12.79
N HIS A 400 -13.92 -3.49 12.18
CA HIS A 400 -12.58 -3.69 11.62
C HIS A 400 -11.61 -4.15 12.73
N PRO A 401 -10.94 -5.30 12.56
CA PRO A 401 -10.20 -5.91 13.66
C PRO A 401 -8.91 -5.15 13.99
N PHE A 402 -8.35 -4.43 13.01
CA PHE A 402 -7.06 -3.73 13.12
C PHE A 402 -7.17 -2.20 12.97
N ASP A 403 -8.39 -1.68 12.95
CA ASP A 403 -8.66 -0.26 12.70
C ASP A 403 -9.93 0.16 13.46
N ARG A 404 -10.18 1.46 13.55
CA ARG A 404 -11.29 2.05 14.34
C ARG A 404 -12.67 1.91 13.71
N TRP A 405 -12.77 1.38 12.50
CA TRP A 405 -14.01 1.42 11.71
C TRP A 405 -15.01 0.38 12.19
N THR A 406 -16.23 0.82 12.52
CA THR A 406 -17.34 -0.06 12.92
C THR A 406 -18.20 -0.46 11.71
N GLN A 407 -19.03 -1.50 11.85
CA GLN A 407 -20.05 -1.85 10.85
C GLN A 407 -20.96 -0.67 10.52
N ALA A 408 -21.35 0.11 11.53
CA ALA A 408 -22.16 1.28 11.28
C ALA A 408 -21.39 2.31 10.41
N ASP A 409 -20.04 2.38 10.51
CA ASP A 409 -19.22 3.39 9.79
C ASP A 409 -19.20 2.99 8.34
N TYR A 410 -18.93 1.71 8.12
CA TYR A 410 -18.99 1.06 6.82
C TYR A 410 -20.32 1.29 6.10
N TYR A 411 -21.44 0.91 6.72
CA TYR A 411 -22.75 0.99 6.07
C TYR A 411 -23.28 2.41 5.93
N GLY A 412 -22.97 3.28 6.90
CA GLY A 412 -23.34 4.69 6.79
C GLY A 412 -22.50 5.46 5.78
N TRP A 413 -21.23 5.10 5.58
CA TRP A 413 -20.41 5.59 4.48
C TRP A 413 -20.93 5.09 3.13
N ALA A 414 -21.24 3.80 3.02
CA ALA A 414 -21.86 3.23 1.82
C ALA A 414 -23.17 3.93 1.44
N ASN A 415 -23.92 4.35 2.44
CA ASN A 415 -25.18 5.03 2.23
C ASN A 415 -25.07 6.47 1.69
N GLN A 416 -23.87 7.05 1.64
CA GLN A 416 -23.64 8.31 0.92
C GLN A 416 -23.82 8.15 -0.60
N PHE A 417 -23.56 6.95 -1.12
CA PHE A 417 -23.58 6.65 -2.54
C PHE A 417 -24.90 6.02 -3.00
N SER A 418 -25.82 5.67 -2.09
CA SER A 418 -27.06 4.96 -2.43
C SER A 418 -28.02 5.76 -3.34
N GLN A 419 -27.90 7.09 -3.36
CA GLN A 419 -28.76 8.01 -4.13
C GLN A 419 -28.51 8.00 -5.66
N ILE A 420 -27.48 7.31 -6.15
CA ILE A 420 -27.15 7.28 -7.58
C ILE A 420 -28.06 6.29 -8.31
N LYS A 421 -28.72 6.78 -9.36
CA LYS A 421 -29.58 6.04 -10.27
C LYS A 421 -29.03 6.10 -11.69
N TYR A 422 -29.48 5.17 -12.52
CA TYR A 422 -29.09 5.09 -13.92
C TYR A 422 -30.34 5.02 -14.79
N GLU A 423 -30.39 5.86 -15.81
CA GLU A 423 -31.30 5.70 -16.94
C GLU A 423 -30.51 5.14 -18.12
N VAL A 424 -30.96 4.01 -18.65
CA VAL A 424 -30.33 3.35 -19.80
C VAL A 424 -30.95 3.91 -21.07
N LEU A 425 -30.21 4.74 -21.79
CA LEU A 425 -30.65 5.29 -23.08
C LEU A 425 -30.46 4.27 -24.19
N GLU A 426 -29.35 3.53 -24.15
CA GLU A 426 -29.00 2.51 -25.14
C GLU A 426 -28.25 1.35 -24.46
N ASN A 427 -28.54 0.11 -24.86
CA ASN A 427 -27.75 -1.06 -24.45
C ASN A 427 -27.81 -2.19 -25.51
N ASN A 428 -26.79 -2.23 -26.35
CA ASN A 428 -26.61 -3.14 -27.48
C ASN A 428 -25.75 -4.36 -27.14
N ARG A 429 -25.79 -4.83 -25.88
CA ARG A 429 -24.99 -5.97 -25.43
C ARG A 429 -25.11 -7.20 -26.34
N ARG A 430 -23.97 -7.87 -26.57
CA ARG A 430 -23.87 -9.00 -27.49
C ARG A 430 -24.47 -10.27 -26.91
N ASP A 431 -24.24 -10.51 -25.63
CA ASP A 431 -24.87 -11.59 -24.87
C ASP A 431 -25.95 -11.01 -23.94
N ARG A 432 -27.21 -11.40 -24.18
CA ARG A 432 -28.34 -10.95 -23.34
C ARG A 432 -28.32 -11.58 -21.95
N ASN A 433 -27.55 -12.66 -21.74
CA ASN A 433 -27.41 -13.34 -20.46
C ASN A 433 -26.26 -12.78 -19.61
N ASP A 434 -25.31 -12.04 -20.19
CA ASP A 434 -24.32 -11.31 -19.39
C ASP A 434 -24.93 -9.99 -18.90
N SER A 435 -25.35 -9.96 -17.64
CA SER A 435 -25.87 -8.75 -16.99
C SER A 435 -24.78 -7.73 -16.62
N HIS A 436 -23.50 -8.12 -16.72
CA HIS A 436 -22.37 -7.26 -16.38
C HIS A 436 -21.77 -6.58 -17.61
N GLU A 437 -22.09 -7.04 -18.82
CA GLU A 437 -21.72 -6.35 -20.06
C GLU A 437 -22.70 -5.22 -20.37
N PHE A 438 -22.16 -4.04 -20.69
CA PHE A 438 -22.95 -2.89 -21.10
C PHE A 438 -22.33 -2.23 -22.34
N ASP A 439 -23.14 -2.04 -23.39
CA ASP A 439 -22.72 -1.40 -24.64
C ASP A 439 -23.71 -0.29 -25.04
N GLY A 440 -23.43 0.97 -24.70
CA GLY A 440 -24.35 2.07 -24.96
C GLY A 440 -24.34 3.18 -23.91
N GLU A 441 -25.14 4.21 -24.15
CA GLU A 441 -25.20 5.41 -23.31
C GLU A 441 -26.09 5.24 -22.07
N GLN A 442 -25.66 5.85 -20.96
CA GLN A 442 -26.43 5.95 -19.72
C GLN A 442 -26.43 7.38 -19.21
N LEU A 443 -27.51 7.77 -18.53
CA LEU A 443 -27.54 8.97 -17.68
C LEU A 443 -27.34 8.55 -16.22
N VAL A 444 -26.33 9.12 -15.58
CA VAL A 444 -26.14 9.03 -14.12
C VAL A 444 -26.93 10.15 -13.45
N LEU A 445 -27.87 9.78 -12.59
CA LEU A 445 -28.79 10.71 -11.94
C LEU A 445 -28.71 10.57 -10.42
N ILE A 446 -29.15 11.61 -9.70
CA ILE A 446 -29.36 11.57 -8.26
C ILE A 446 -30.85 11.46 -7.99
N GLY A 447 -31.27 10.56 -7.12
CA GLY A 447 -32.65 10.47 -6.67
C GLY A 447 -32.79 9.69 -5.38
N ASP A 448 -34.04 9.41 -5.00
CA ASP A 448 -34.38 8.72 -3.74
C ASP A 448 -34.02 7.23 -3.85
N GLY A 449 -32.74 6.91 -3.70
CA GLY A 449 -32.21 5.55 -3.71
C GLY A 449 -32.67 4.76 -2.49
N LYS A 450 -32.64 3.43 -2.59
CA LYS A 450 -32.87 2.57 -1.43
C LYS A 450 -31.70 2.76 -0.46
N GLU A 451 -31.99 3.21 0.76
CA GLU A 451 -30.99 3.35 1.80
C GLU A 451 -30.32 2.00 2.11
N VAL A 452 -29.03 2.03 2.40
CA VAL A 452 -28.25 0.83 2.76
C VAL A 452 -28.68 0.33 4.13
N GLU A 453 -29.04 -0.96 4.22
CA GLU A 453 -29.48 -1.61 5.45
C GLU A 453 -28.31 -2.29 6.18
N HIS A 454 -28.37 -2.30 7.51
CA HIS A 454 -27.41 -3.05 8.33
C HIS A 454 -27.77 -4.55 8.31
N PRO A 455 -26.85 -5.47 7.97
CA PRO A 455 -27.15 -6.89 7.77
C PRO A 455 -27.68 -7.56 9.06
N GLY A 456 -27.18 -7.15 10.22
CA GLY A 456 -27.60 -7.69 11.51
C GLY A 456 -28.97 -7.21 12.01
N THR A 457 -29.49 -6.07 11.54
CA THR A 457 -30.76 -5.50 12.05
C THR A 457 -31.84 -5.37 10.98
N GLY A 458 -31.47 -5.44 9.69
CA GLY A 458 -32.37 -5.19 8.55
C GLY A 458 -32.87 -3.75 8.46
N LYS A 459 -32.32 -2.82 9.27
CA LYS A 459 -32.76 -1.42 9.29
C LYS A 459 -31.84 -0.54 8.44
N PRO A 460 -32.38 0.49 7.76
CA PRO A 460 -31.57 1.51 7.11
C PRO A 460 -30.57 2.16 8.06
N VAL A 461 -29.32 2.31 7.61
CA VAL A 461 -28.26 3.01 8.35
C VAL A 461 -28.22 4.46 7.89
N LYS A 462 -28.16 5.42 8.80
CA LYS A 462 -28.04 6.84 8.42
C LYS A 462 -26.73 7.09 7.65
N PRO A 463 -26.74 7.90 6.58
CA PRO A 463 -25.51 8.32 5.90
C PRO A 463 -24.56 9.04 6.86
N ARG A 464 -23.26 8.73 6.79
CA ARG A 464 -22.23 9.42 7.57
C ARG A 464 -20.89 9.44 6.87
N LEU A 465 -20.10 10.49 7.13
CA LEU A 465 -18.73 10.60 6.67
C LEU A 465 -17.81 9.83 7.63
N LEU A 466 -16.73 9.25 7.10
CA LEU A 466 -15.79 8.49 7.90
C LEU A 466 -15.09 9.39 8.93
N GLY A 467 -15.02 8.92 10.18
CA GLY A 467 -14.30 9.60 11.25
C GLY A 467 -15.07 10.74 11.92
N THR A 468 -16.31 10.98 11.52
CA THR A 468 -17.22 11.95 12.17
C THR A 468 -18.00 11.26 13.29
N ARG A 469 -17.93 11.81 14.52
CA ARG A 469 -18.56 11.21 15.72
C ARG A 469 -20.05 11.51 15.84
N ASN A 470 -20.49 12.64 15.28
CA ASN A 470 -21.88 13.06 15.21
C ASN A 470 -22.10 13.75 13.86
N SER A 471 -23.28 13.53 13.31
CA SER A 471 -23.76 13.89 11.98
C SER A 471 -23.98 15.39 11.78
N GLU A 472 -22.92 16.19 11.65
CA GLU A 472 -23.10 17.60 11.24
C GLU A 472 -23.46 17.75 9.75
N PHE A 473 -23.35 16.69 8.96
CA PHE A 473 -23.67 16.65 7.53
C PHE A 473 -25.03 16.00 7.23
N GLU A 474 -25.89 15.85 8.25
CA GLU A 474 -27.18 15.13 8.21
C GLU A 474 -28.22 15.71 7.24
N THR A 475 -27.96 16.86 6.62
CA THR A 475 -28.99 17.68 5.94
C THR A 475 -28.64 18.16 4.54
N SER A 476 -27.52 17.74 3.93
CA SER A 476 -27.29 18.09 2.51
C SER A 476 -28.24 17.29 1.62
N SER A 477 -29.05 17.98 0.82
CA SER A 477 -29.85 17.35 -0.24
C SER A 477 -28.98 16.69 -1.31
N ASP A 478 -27.72 17.11 -1.45
CA ASP A 478 -26.72 16.49 -2.32
C ASP A 478 -25.60 15.86 -1.49
N ARG A 479 -25.73 14.56 -1.20
CA ARG A 479 -24.75 13.77 -0.44
C ARG A 479 -23.39 13.70 -1.15
N LEU A 480 -23.36 13.62 -2.49
CA LEU A 480 -22.10 13.53 -3.23
C LEU A 480 -21.32 14.84 -3.16
N MET A 481 -22.00 15.99 -3.17
CA MET A 481 -21.35 17.29 -2.96
C MET A 481 -20.69 17.35 -1.57
N ALA A 482 -21.42 16.92 -0.53
CA ALA A 482 -20.89 16.88 0.83
C ALA A 482 -19.69 15.93 0.97
N VAL A 483 -19.75 14.75 0.33
CA VAL A 483 -18.60 13.83 0.26
C VAL A 483 -17.43 14.47 -0.44
N ALA A 484 -17.64 15.10 -1.60
CA ALA A 484 -16.58 15.69 -2.39
C ALA A 484 -15.89 16.84 -1.63
N ASP A 485 -16.67 17.76 -1.06
CA ASP A 485 -16.15 18.90 -0.30
C ASP A 485 -15.40 18.45 0.97
N TRP A 486 -15.88 17.42 1.67
CA TRP A 486 -15.18 16.84 2.82
C TRP A 486 -13.91 16.08 2.43
N LEU A 487 -13.99 15.29 1.35
CA LEU A 487 -12.89 14.44 0.90
C LEU A 487 -11.69 15.29 0.50
N THR A 488 -11.93 16.36 -0.24
CA THR A 488 -10.86 17.19 -0.83
C THR A 488 -10.56 18.45 -0.01
N ALA A 489 -11.16 18.60 1.17
CA ALA A 489 -10.87 19.71 2.07
C ALA A 489 -9.39 19.69 2.52
N PRO A 490 -8.71 20.85 2.58
CA PRO A 490 -7.36 20.97 3.16
C PRO A 490 -7.23 20.46 4.61
N THR A 491 -8.33 20.48 5.36
CA THR A 491 -8.39 19.97 6.74
C THR A 491 -8.48 18.44 6.81
N ASN A 492 -8.89 17.77 5.73
CA ASN A 492 -8.90 16.32 5.64
C ASN A 492 -7.51 15.80 5.24
N ARG A 493 -6.57 15.82 6.21
CA ARG A 493 -5.18 15.39 5.97
C ARG A 493 -5.06 13.98 5.40
N ARG A 494 -6.01 13.07 5.69
CA ARG A 494 -5.96 11.68 5.19
C ARG A 494 -6.01 11.59 3.67
N PHE A 495 -6.75 12.49 3.03
CA PHE A 495 -6.75 12.59 1.57
C PHE A 495 -5.35 12.92 1.07
N ALA A 496 -4.77 14.03 1.53
CA ALA A 496 -3.43 14.45 1.12
C ALA A 496 -2.34 13.39 1.43
N GLU A 497 -2.36 12.77 2.61
CA GLU A 497 -1.43 11.70 2.99
C GLU A 497 -1.50 10.50 2.03
N ALA A 498 -2.71 10.03 1.70
CA ALA A 498 -2.90 8.89 0.79
C ALA A 498 -2.39 9.22 -0.62
N GLN A 499 -2.67 10.43 -1.11
CA GLN A 499 -2.25 10.83 -2.46
C GLN A 499 -0.74 11.05 -2.55
N VAL A 500 -0.14 11.67 -1.52
CA VAL A 500 1.32 11.83 -1.42
C VAL A 500 2.02 10.47 -1.40
N ASN A 501 1.54 9.54 -0.58
CA ASN A 501 2.12 8.21 -0.46
C ASN A 501 2.07 7.42 -1.76
N ARG A 502 0.99 7.58 -2.53
CA ARG A 502 0.81 6.96 -3.85
C ARG A 502 1.78 7.53 -4.89
N VAL A 503 1.94 8.85 -4.96
CA VAL A 503 2.92 9.48 -5.85
C VAL A 503 4.34 9.05 -5.46
N TRP A 504 4.65 9.03 -4.17
CA TRP A 504 5.90 8.52 -3.64
C TRP A 504 6.17 7.08 -4.07
N PHE A 505 5.20 6.18 -3.90
CA PHE A 505 5.30 4.78 -4.34
C PHE A 505 5.59 4.66 -5.84
N HIS A 506 4.88 5.40 -6.69
CA HIS A 506 5.12 5.35 -8.13
C HIS A 506 6.52 5.82 -8.52
N LEU A 507 7.18 6.67 -7.72
CA LEU A 507 8.54 7.16 -7.99
C LEU A 507 9.64 6.33 -7.30
N LEU A 508 9.42 5.87 -6.07
CA LEU A 508 10.44 5.21 -5.25
C LEU A 508 10.28 3.68 -5.20
N GLY A 509 9.16 3.13 -5.70
CA GLY A 509 8.89 1.69 -5.75
C GLY A 509 8.28 1.10 -4.47
N ARG A 510 8.17 1.89 -3.40
CA ARG A 510 7.57 1.50 -2.12
C ARG A 510 6.93 2.72 -1.45
N GLY A 511 5.78 2.54 -0.79
CA GLY A 511 5.13 3.60 -0.02
C GLY A 511 5.85 3.90 1.30
N ILE A 512 5.70 5.13 1.80
CA ILE A 512 6.04 5.48 3.18
C ILE A 512 5.11 4.74 4.15
N VAL A 513 3.84 4.58 3.76
CA VAL A 513 2.93 3.57 4.31
C VAL A 513 2.82 2.44 3.28
N GLU A 514 3.07 1.21 3.69
CA GLU A 514 3.00 0.03 2.83
C GLU A 514 2.14 -1.06 3.50
N PRO A 515 1.14 -1.66 2.84
CA PRO A 515 0.65 -1.35 1.50
C PRO A 515 0.18 0.10 1.32
N ILE A 516 0.30 0.62 0.09
CA ILE A 516 0.13 2.05 -0.22
C ILE A 516 -1.24 2.64 0.09
N ASP A 517 -2.25 1.79 0.25
CA ASP A 517 -3.66 2.08 0.48
C ASP A 517 -4.15 1.48 1.82
N ASP A 518 -3.25 1.19 2.76
CA ASP A 518 -3.55 0.57 4.06
C ASP A 518 -3.13 1.46 5.26
N PHE A 519 -3.71 2.65 5.32
CA PHE A 519 -3.52 3.60 6.40
C PHE A 519 -4.39 3.25 7.61
N ARG A 520 -3.73 2.76 8.66
CA ARG A 520 -4.36 2.48 9.95
C ARG A 520 -3.35 2.67 11.07
N ALA A 521 -3.82 2.87 12.30
CA ALA A 521 -2.93 3.06 13.45
C ALA A 521 -1.95 1.88 13.65
N THR A 522 -2.38 0.66 13.28
CA THR A 522 -1.58 -0.56 13.38
C THR A 522 -0.62 -0.79 12.19
N ASN A 523 -0.61 0.12 11.21
CA ASN A 523 0.32 0.15 10.08
C ASN A 523 0.90 1.57 9.91
N PRO A 524 1.76 2.02 10.85
CA PRO A 524 2.31 3.36 10.80
C PRO A 524 3.25 3.55 9.60
N ALA A 525 3.43 4.81 9.19
CA ALA A 525 4.44 5.20 8.23
C ALA A 525 5.86 4.81 8.68
N SER A 526 6.71 4.34 7.77
CA SER A 526 8.13 4.08 8.05
C SER A 526 8.88 5.36 8.45
N ASN A 527 8.45 6.50 7.89
CA ASN A 527 8.93 7.82 8.26
C ASN A 527 7.75 8.81 8.41
N PRO A 528 7.14 8.90 9.61
CA PRO A 528 5.98 9.76 9.85
C PRO A 528 6.28 11.25 9.65
N ALA A 529 7.50 11.70 9.97
CA ALA A 529 7.92 13.09 9.80
C ALA A 529 8.00 13.47 8.31
N LEU A 530 8.57 12.59 7.48
CA LEU A 530 8.60 12.77 6.03
C LEU A 530 7.19 12.84 5.43
N LEU A 531 6.30 11.90 5.80
CA LEU A 531 4.93 11.89 5.29
C LEU A 531 4.19 13.18 5.68
N ALA A 532 4.36 13.63 6.93
CA ALA A 532 3.74 14.88 7.40
C ALA A 532 4.24 16.09 6.61
N ALA A 533 5.55 16.21 6.41
CA ALA A 533 6.15 17.32 5.67
C ALA A 533 5.71 17.35 4.19
N LEU A 534 5.72 16.21 3.51
CA LEU A 534 5.21 16.11 2.13
C LEU A 534 3.72 16.44 2.04
N THR A 535 2.93 16.04 3.05
CA THR A 535 1.49 16.34 3.12
C THR A 535 1.26 17.84 3.28
N ASP A 536 2.00 18.50 4.17
CA ASP A 536 1.90 19.95 4.38
C ASP A 536 2.30 20.72 3.13
N ASP A 537 3.38 20.30 2.47
CA ASP A 537 3.84 20.88 1.20
C ASP A 537 2.79 20.71 0.09
N PHE A 538 2.19 19.53 -0.04
CA PHE A 538 1.16 19.25 -1.05
C PHE A 538 -0.10 20.08 -0.84
N VAL A 539 -0.56 20.23 0.40
CA VAL A 539 -1.71 21.08 0.74
C VAL A 539 -1.39 22.56 0.51
N MET A 540 -0.20 23.02 0.90
CA MET A 540 0.25 24.41 0.70
C MET A 540 0.30 24.77 -0.79
N HIS A 541 0.71 23.83 -1.64
CA HIS A 541 0.75 24.00 -3.09
C HIS A 541 -0.56 23.63 -3.78
N ARG A 542 -1.69 23.62 -3.05
CA ARG A 542 -3.05 23.41 -3.58
C ARG A 542 -3.17 22.11 -4.39
N PHE A 543 -2.64 21.02 -3.83
CA PHE A 543 -2.76 19.67 -4.40
C PHE A 543 -2.16 19.53 -5.81
N ASP A 544 -1.11 20.30 -6.12
CA ASP A 544 -0.37 20.23 -7.38
C ASP A 544 0.50 18.97 -7.44
N VAL A 545 0.12 18.02 -8.30
CA VAL A 545 0.80 16.73 -8.44
C VAL A 545 2.15 16.88 -9.12
N GLN A 546 2.28 17.77 -10.11
CA GLN A 546 3.57 18.00 -10.77
C GLN A 546 4.57 18.68 -9.82
N HIS A 547 4.12 19.58 -8.95
CA HIS A 547 4.94 20.13 -7.88
C HIS A 547 5.47 19.02 -6.96
N LEU A 548 4.59 18.15 -6.47
CA LEU A 548 4.98 17.03 -5.59
C LEU A 548 6.00 16.11 -6.28
N ILE A 549 5.75 15.72 -7.54
CA ILE A 549 6.67 14.89 -8.33
C ILE A 549 8.02 15.58 -8.46
N ARG A 550 8.03 16.87 -8.82
CA ARG A 550 9.25 17.69 -8.93
C ARG A 550 10.04 17.70 -7.63
N THR A 551 9.38 17.97 -6.51
CA THR A 551 10.00 18.03 -5.18
C THR A 551 10.64 16.70 -4.80
N ILE A 552 9.97 15.58 -5.08
CA ILE A 552 10.51 14.23 -4.85
C ILE A 552 11.73 13.97 -5.75
N MET A 553 11.63 14.19 -7.06
CA MET A 553 12.69 13.87 -8.00
C MET A 553 13.94 14.76 -7.86
N ALA A 554 13.77 15.97 -7.32
CA ALA A 554 14.88 16.89 -7.00
C ALA A 554 15.65 16.51 -5.70
N SER A 555 15.11 15.62 -4.87
CA SER A 555 15.77 15.14 -3.66
C SER A 555 17.01 14.28 -3.96
N ARG A 556 17.98 14.25 -3.04
CA ARG A 556 19.07 13.25 -3.06
C ARG A 556 18.53 11.84 -2.89
N THR A 557 17.49 11.66 -2.09
CA THR A 557 16.83 10.37 -1.85
C THR A 557 16.39 9.69 -3.15
N TYR A 558 15.72 10.42 -4.04
CA TYR A 558 15.35 9.87 -5.36
C TYR A 558 16.57 9.57 -6.25
N GLN A 559 17.67 10.30 -6.04
CA GLN A 559 18.91 10.20 -6.81
C GLN A 559 19.92 9.21 -6.23
N LEU A 560 19.59 8.45 -5.19
CA LEU A 560 20.49 7.43 -4.65
C LEU A 560 20.71 6.30 -5.67
N SER A 561 21.89 5.70 -5.64
CA SER A 561 22.20 4.47 -6.37
C SER A 561 21.38 3.31 -5.82
N SER A 562 21.08 2.33 -6.66
CA SER A 562 20.51 1.05 -6.24
C SER A 562 21.54 0.09 -5.66
N ALA A 563 22.84 0.37 -5.83
CA ALA A 563 23.90 -0.41 -5.20
C ALA A 563 23.92 -0.14 -3.69
N PRO A 564 23.66 -1.14 -2.83
CA PRO A 564 23.74 -0.95 -1.39
C PRO A 564 25.20 -0.90 -0.91
N ASN A 565 25.40 -0.30 0.25
CA ASN A 565 26.62 -0.36 1.04
C ASN A 565 26.46 -1.33 2.24
N ASP A 566 27.52 -1.54 3.01
CA ASP A 566 27.51 -2.50 4.14
C ASP A 566 26.59 -2.10 5.30
N THR A 567 26.10 -0.86 5.32
CA THR A 567 25.19 -0.37 6.35
C THR A 567 23.72 -0.52 5.99
N ASN A 568 23.37 -0.61 4.71
CA ASN A 568 22.00 -0.56 4.24
C ASN A 568 21.57 -1.74 3.33
N ARG A 569 22.42 -2.76 3.17
CA ARG A 569 22.16 -3.96 2.36
C ARG A 569 20.82 -4.65 2.65
N ASP A 570 20.42 -4.65 3.92
CA ASP A 570 19.18 -5.32 4.38
C ASP A 570 18.02 -4.33 4.59
N ASP A 571 18.19 -3.06 4.21
CA ASP A 571 17.13 -2.06 4.31
C ASP A 571 16.13 -2.23 3.17
N GLU A 572 14.86 -2.45 3.51
CA GLU A 572 13.79 -2.59 2.54
C GLU A 572 12.73 -1.48 2.66
N SER A 573 12.82 -0.61 3.67
CA SER A 573 11.71 0.27 4.06
C SER A 573 12.08 1.73 4.35
N ASN A 574 13.36 2.05 4.47
CA ASN A 574 13.82 3.38 4.90
C ASN A 574 14.41 4.24 3.78
N PHE A 575 14.32 3.78 2.53
CA PHE A 575 14.75 4.52 1.34
C PHE A 575 16.25 4.87 1.36
N SER A 576 17.07 3.97 1.92
CA SER A 576 18.53 4.13 1.97
C SER A 576 19.22 4.00 0.60
N HIS A 577 18.53 3.45 -0.38
CA HIS A 577 19.00 3.24 -1.75
C HIS A 577 17.79 3.16 -2.69
N ALA A 578 18.03 3.28 -4.00
CA ALA A 578 16.95 3.15 -4.98
C ALA A 578 16.52 1.68 -5.11
N VAL A 579 15.20 1.44 -5.06
CA VAL A 579 14.64 0.10 -5.28
C VAL A 579 14.71 -0.24 -6.77
N ILE A 580 15.27 -1.41 -7.07
CA ILE A 580 15.26 -1.99 -8.42
C ILE A 580 13.88 -2.61 -8.65
N ARG A 581 13.24 -2.27 -9.77
CA ARG A 581 11.93 -2.81 -10.14
C ARG A 581 11.85 -3.06 -11.64
N ARG A 582 11.01 -4.00 -12.04
CA ARG A 582 10.75 -4.29 -13.44
C ARG A 582 10.03 -3.12 -14.11
N LEU A 583 10.30 -2.89 -15.40
CA LEU A 583 9.46 -2.02 -16.22
C LEU A 583 8.04 -2.59 -16.32
N SER A 584 7.03 -1.70 -16.30
CA SER A 584 5.65 -2.10 -16.56
C SER A 584 5.53 -2.70 -17.96
N ALA A 585 4.46 -3.47 -18.21
CA ALA A 585 4.23 -4.07 -19.51
C ALA A 585 4.20 -3.02 -20.65
N GLU A 586 3.58 -1.86 -20.38
CA GLU A 586 3.50 -0.74 -21.31
C GLU A 586 4.88 -0.09 -21.53
N GLN A 587 5.63 0.18 -20.45
CA GLN A 587 6.98 0.72 -20.55
C GLN A 587 7.91 -0.20 -21.36
N LEU A 588 7.84 -1.51 -21.15
CA LEU A 588 8.67 -2.47 -21.87
C LEU A 588 8.33 -2.52 -23.36
N ALA A 589 7.03 -2.58 -23.70
CA ALA A 589 6.55 -2.58 -25.09
C ALA A 589 6.98 -1.31 -25.84
N ASP A 590 6.81 -0.16 -25.20
CA ASP A 590 7.17 1.13 -25.79
C ASP A 590 8.70 1.31 -25.85
N SER A 591 9.44 0.81 -24.86
CA SER A 591 10.91 0.80 -24.88
C SER A 591 11.46 -0.02 -26.04
N PHE A 592 10.91 -1.22 -26.30
CA PHE A 592 11.28 -2.01 -27.47
C PHE A 592 11.04 -1.25 -28.77
N SER A 593 9.86 -0.63 -28.87
CA SER A 593 9.45 0.13 -30.05
C SER A 593 10.31 1.38 -30.27
N GLU A 594 10.75 2.05 -29.22
CA GLU A 594 11.55 3.28 -29.28
C GLU A 594 13.03 3.01 -29.59
N VAL A 595 13.57 1.94 -29.02
CA VAL A 595 14.96 1.51 -29.23
C VAL A 595 15.18 0.99 -30.64
N LEU A 596 14.27 0.13 -31.13
CA LEU A 596 14.39 -0.45 -32.47
C LEU A 596 13.84 0.46 -33.57
N GLY A 597 13.12 1.53 -33.21
CA GLY A 597 12.44 2.39 -34.19
C GLY A 597 11.32 1.68 -34.97
N ALA A 598 10.89 0.49 -34.51
CA ALA A 598 9.86 -0.32 -35.12
C ALA A 598 8.72 -0.51 -34.12
N LYS A 599 7.55 0.08 -34.41
CA LYS A 599 6.40 0.08 -33.49
C LYS A 599 5.71 -1.28 -33.44
N LEU A 600 5.38 -1.72 -32.24
CA LEU A 600 4.45 -2.83 -32.02
C LEU A 600 3.02 -2.40 -32.38
N GLU A 601 2.24 -3.33 -32.90
CA GLU A 601 0.84 -3.13 -33.24
C GLU A 601 -0.06 -3.64 -32.10
N PHE A 602 -1.26 -3.05 -31.98
CA PHE A 602 -2.27 -3.42 -30.98
C PHE A 602 -3.63 -3.55 -31.64
N ASN A 603 -4.31 -4.68 -31.44
CA ASN A 603 -5.58 -4.95 -32.12
C ASN A 603 -6.66 -3.92 -31.75
N GLY A 604 -7.23 -3.28 -32.79
CA GLY A 604 -8.30 -2.29 -32.65
C GLY A 604 -7.83 -0.86 -32.44
N TYR A 605 -6.51 -0.62 -32.40
CA TYR A 605 -5.93 0.71 -32.35
C TYR A 605 -5.24 1.06 -33.68
N PRO A 606 -5.12 2.35 -34.04
CA PRO A 606 -4.36 2.76 -35.21
C PRO A 606 -2.88 2.35 -35.10
N SER A 607 -2.24 2.04 -36.23
CA SER A 607 -0.79 1.79 -36.28
C SER A 607 -0.02 2.98 -35.75
N GLY A 608 1.05 2.71 -34.99
CA GLY A 608 1.86 3.72 -34.30
C GLY A 608 1.34 4.17 -32.93
N THR A 609 0.20 3.65 -32.46
CA THR A 609 -0.27 3.86 -31.08
C THR A 609 0.71 3.23 -30.08
N ARG A 610 1.16 4.00 -29.09
CA ARG A 610 1.98 3.46 -27.99
C ARG A 610 1.15 2.64 -27.01
N ALA A 611 1.79 1.68 -26.34
CA ALA A 611 1.17 0.95 -25.25
C ALA A 611 0.67 1.89 -24.14
N SER A 612 1.44 2.96 -23.86
CA SER A 612 1.07 4.00 -22.89
C SER A 612 -0.21 4.78 -23.25
N GLN A 613 -0.66 4.71 -24.50
CA GLN A 613 -1.83 5.43 -25.02
C GLN A 613 -3.09 4.56 -25.09
N LEU A 614 -2.98 3.28 -24.76
CA LEU A 614 -4.10 2.34 -24.83
C LEU A 614 -5.11 2.65 -23.72
N ALA A 615 -6.24 3.24 -24.12
CA ALA A 615 -7.28 3.66 -23.20
C ALA A 615 -7.90 2.49 -22.41
N GLY A 616 -8.07 1.33 -23.05
CA GLY A 616 -8.75 0.17 -22.48
C GLY A 616 -7.88 -1.07 -22.32
N VAL A 617 -8.52 -2.18 -21.94
CA VAL A 617 -7.89 -3.47 -21.63
C VAL A 617 -8.28 -4.58 -22.60
N ARG A 618 -9.41 -4.46 -23.31
CA ARG A 618 -9.86 -5.48 -24.25
C ARG A 618 -9.04 -5.44 -25.54
N THR A 619 -8.51 -6.59 -25.92
CA THR A 619 -7.98 -6.83 -27.26
C THR A 619 -9.14 -6.94 -28.26
N PHE A 620 -9.28 -5.96 -29.16
CA PHE A 620 -10.36 -5.94 -30.14
C PHE A 620 -9.97 -6.72 -31.40
N ARG A 621 -10.30 -8.01 -31.42
CA ARG A 621 -9.96 -8.91 -32.53
C ARG A 621 -11.20 -9.62 -33.09
N ARG A 622 -11.13 -10.05 -34.36
CA ARG A 622 -12.10 -11.02 -34.88
C ARG A 622 -11.94 -12.33 -34.11
N ARG A 623 -13.03 -13.09 -33.93
CA ARG A 623 -13.05 -14.31 -33.11
C ARG A 623 -11.91 -15.28 -33.47
N ASP A 624 -11.57 -15.34 -34.75
CA ASP A 624 -10.59 -16.29 -35.30
C ASP A 624 -9.20 -15.70 -35.56
N SER A 625 -8.99 -14.40 -35.35
CA SER A 625 -7.66 -13.78 -35.52
C SER A 625 -6.84 -13.87 -34.25
N ALA A 626 -5.55 -14.20 -34.34
CA ALA A 626 -4.63 -14.21 -33.20
C ALA A 626 -4.47 -12.79 -32.60
N PRO A 627 -4.21 -12.66 -31.28
CA PRO A 627 -3.76 -11.39 -30.70
C PRO A 627 -2.43 -10.95 -31.32
N SER A 628 -2.24 -9.65 -31.49
CA SER A 628 -0.98 -9.06 -31.92
C SER A 628 0.13 -9.35 -30.92
N SER A 629 1.38 -9.25 -31.35
CA SER A 629 2.55 -9.41 -30.47
C SER A 629 2.58 -8.36 -29.36
N GLY A 630 2.07 -7.15 -29.61
CA GLY A 630 1.86 -6.13 -28.58
C GLY A 630 0.86 -6.56 -27.51
N ASP A 631 -0.32 -7.06 -27.90
CA ASP A 631 -1.34 -7.56 -26.97
C ASP A 631 -0.84 -8.75 -26.12
N GLN A 632 -0.09 -9.66 -26.73
CA GLN A 632 0.51 -10.81 -26.04
C GLN A 632 1.54 -10.35 -25.00
N LEU A 633 2.41 -9.41 -25.36
CA LEU A 633 3.40 -8.84 -24.44
C LEU A 633 2.70 -8.17 -23.25
N LEU A 634 1.69 -7.32 -23.50
CA LEU A 634 0.98 -6.63 -22.43
C LEU A 634 0.36 -7.59 -21.42
N THR A 635 -0.29 -8.64 -21.92
CA THR A 635 -0.89 -9.68 -21.07
C THR A 635 0.17 -10.44 -20.28
N MET A 636 1.27 -10.85 -20.92
CA MET A 636 2.32 -11.66 -20.30
C MET A 636 3.12 -10.90 -19.23
N PHE A 637 3.33 -9.60 -19.42
CA PHE A 637 4.09 -8.75 -18.52
C PHE A 637 3.22 -8.03 -17.47
N GLY A 638 1.96 -8.44 -17.34
CA GLY A 638 1.13 -8.08 -16.18
C GLY A 638 0.31 -6.80 -16.32
N LYS A 639 -0.06 -6.37 -17.55
CA LYS A 639 -1.05 -5.29 -17.72
C LYS A 639 -2.35 -5.68 -16.99
N PRO A 640 -2.88 -4.84 -16.09
CA PRO A 640 -4.03 -5.21 -15.27
C PRO A 640 -5.30 -5.23 -16.14
N PRO A 641 -6.25 -6.14 -15.85
CA PRO A 641 -7.56 -6.15 -16.49
C PRO A 641 -8.50 -5.06 -15.93
N ARG A 642 -8.07 -4.31 -14.90
CA ARG A 642 -8.78 -3.18 -14.27
C ARG A 642 -10.13 -3.58 -13.66
N LEU A 643 -10.18 -4.76 -13.05
CA LEU A 643 -11.37 -5.29 -12.41
C LEU A 643 -11.47 -4.87 -10.94
N GLN A 644 -10.35 -4.48 -10.33
CA GLN A 644 -10.26 -4.01 -8.95
C GLN A 644 -9.67 -2.60 -8.89
N ALA A 645 -10.14 -1.78 -7.96
CA ALA A 645 -9.58 -0.45 -7.71
C ALA A 645 -8.37 -0.55 -6.76
N CYS A 646 -7.35 -1.31 -7.16
CA CYS A 646 -6.15 -1.57 -6.36
C CYS A 646 -4.92 -1.63 -7.28
N GLU A 647 -3.81 -1.00 -6.88
CA GLU A 647 -2.53 -1.15 -7.58
C GLU A 647 -2.02 -2.60 -7.55
N CYS A 648 -2.44 -3.39 -6.56
CA CYS A 648 -2.09 -4.79 -6.41
C CYS A 648 -2.61 -5.71 -7.53
N GLU A 649 -3.49 -5.23 -8.43
CA GLU A 649 -3.93 -6.01 -9.59
C GLU A 649 -2.82 -6.10 -10.66
N ARG A 650 -1.83 -5.20 -10.64
CA ARG A 650 -0.65 -5.29 -11.51
C ARG A 650 0.27 -6.42 -11.03
N ALA A 651 0.58 -7.34 -11.94
CA ALA A 651 1.47 -8.46 -11.66
C ALA A 651 2.91 -8.09 -12.01
N ASP A 652 3.65 -7.55 -11.05
CA ASP A 652 5.01 -7.06 -11.27
C ASP A 652 6.10 -8.11 -11.00
N ASP A 653 5.75 -9.22 -10.32
CA ASP A 653 6.66 -10.31 -10.03
C ASP A 653 7.21 -10.97 -11.31
N PRO A 654 8.53 -11.24 -11.36
CA PRO A 654 9.14 -11.91 -12.50
C PRO A 654 8.65 -13.36 -12.60
N THR A 655 8.32 -13.80 -13.82
CA THR A 655 7.93 -15.19 -14.10
C THR A 655 8.87 -15.86 -15.09
N LEU A 656 8.98 -17.20 -15.02
CA LEU A 656 9.77 -17.99 -15.98
C LEU A 656 9.31 -17.73 -17.42
N SER A 657 8.00 -17.60 -17.66
CA SER A 657 7.44 -17.31 -18.98
C SER A 657 7.93 -15.97 -19.54
N GLN A 658 8.01 -14.92 -18.70
CA GLN A 658 8.56 -13.63 -19.11
C GLN A 658 10.04 -13.73 -19.45
N THR A 659 10.84 -14.46 -18.65
CA THR A 659 12.26 -14.69 -18.95
C THR A 659 12.44 -15.43 -20.27
N LEU A 660 11.70 -16.51 -20.50
CA LEU A 660 11.75 -17.26 -21.76
C LEU A 660 11.31 -16.42 -22.96
N GLN A 661 10.35 -15.52 -22.76
CA GLN A 661 9.90 -14.59 -23.81
C GLN A 661 11.01 -13.60 -24.22
N LEU A 662 11.81 -13.11 -23.28
CA LEU A 662 12.96 -12.25 -23.57
C LEU A 662 14.11 -13.01 -24.21
N VAL A 663 14.41 -14.22 -23.71
CA VAL A 663 15.58 -14.99 -24.15
C VAL A 663 15.37 -15.63 -25.52
N SER A 664 14.21 -16.21 -25.80
CA SER A 664 13.99 -16.98 -27.02
C SER A 664 12.60 -16.83 -27.61
N GLY A 665 11.80 -15.90 -27.09
CA GLY A 665 10.41 -15.76 -27.49
C GLY A 665 10.24 -15.01 -28.82
N PRO A 666 9.07 -15.17 -29.46
CA PRO A 666 8.85 -14.65 -30.81
C PRO A 666 8.70 -13.13 -30.88
N ILE A 667 8.24 -12.46 -29.82
CA ILE A 667 7.85 -11.04 -29.84
C ILE A 667 9.06 -10.13 -30.13
N LEU A 668 10.17 -10.27 -29.39
CA LEU A 668 11.36 -9.45 -29.62
C LEU A 668 12.00 -9.80 -30.98
N ASN A 669 12.06 -11.09 -31.30
CA ASN A 669 12.60 -11.59 -32.57
C ASN A 669 11.84 -11.06 -33.79
N GLU A 670 10.51 -10.93 -33.70
CA GLU A 670 9.70 -10.33 -34.76
C GLU A 670 10.13 -8.90 -35.05
N VAL A 671 10.34 -8.08 -34.01
CA VAL A 671 10.75 -6.68 -34.18
C VAL A 671 12.20 -6.56 -34.67
N LEU A 672 13.09 -7.44 -34.23
CA LEU A 672 14.48 -7.50 -34.69
C LEU A 672 14.60 -7.93 -36.16
N ALA A 673 13.81 -8.92 -36.58
CA ALA A 673 13.85 -9.48 -37.93
C ALA A 673 13.24 -8.55 -39.00
N ARG A 674 12.50 -7.51 -38.60
CA ARG A 674 11.98 -6.49 -39.52
C ARG A 674 13.11 -5.82 -40.31
N SER A 675 12.87 -5.60 -41.59
CA SER A 675 13.81 -4.89 -42.46
C SER A 675 13.75 -3.36 -42.30
N ASP A 676 12.66 -2.86 -41.71
CA ASP A 676 12.36 -1.44 -41.47
C ASP A 676 12.58 -1.03 -40.00
N ASN A 677 13.75 -1.37 -39.44
CA ASN A 677 14.13 -1.00 -38.08
C ASN A 677 15.51 -0.33 -38.03
N ARG A 678 15.88 0.19 -36.86
CA ARG A 678 17.14 0.95 -36.62
C ARG A 678 18.40 0.12 -36.86
N LEU A 679 18.31 -1.22 -36.83
CA LEU A 679 19.43 -2.08 -37.23
C LEU A 679 19.86 -1.81 -38.67
N ARG A 680 18.94 -1.45 -39.56
CA ARG A 680 19.28 -1.08 -40.94
C ARG A 680 20.22 0.12 -40.97
N ASP A 681 19.91 1.16 -40.20
CA ASP A 681 20.73 2.38 -40.13
C ASP A 681 22.14 2.08 -39.61
N TRP A 682 22.27 1.20 -38.61
CA TRP A 682 23.57 0.76 -38.11
C TRP A 682 24.36 -0.11 -39.10
N LEU A 683 23.67 -0.98 -39.86
CA LEU A 683 24.31 -1.84 -40.88
C LEU A 683 24.77 -1.05 -42.11
N GLU A 684 23.99 -0.05 -42.52
CA GLU A 684 24.27 0.82 -43.66
C GLU A 684 25.23 1.97 -43.30
N SER A 685 25.50 2.18 -42.00
CA SER A 685 26.42 3.20 -41.52
C SER A 685 27.84 2.96 -42.03
N LYS A 686 28.49 4.06 -42.46
CA LYS A 686 29.87 4.08 -42.94
C LYS A 686 30.89 4.42 -41.86
N VAL A 687 30.44 4.55 -40.61
CA VAL A 687 31.33 4.76 -39.46
C VAL A 687 31.96 3.43 -39.03
N ASP A 688 33.03 3.53 -38.26
CA ASP A 688 33.75 2.37 -37.74
C ASP A 688 32.84 1.53 -36.81
N ALA A 689 33.11 0.22 -36.74
CA ALA A 689 32.26 -0.73 -36.02
C ALA A 689 32.19 -0.45 -34.52
N ASP A 690 33.26 0.10 -33.93
CA ASP A 690 33.30 0.55 -32.54
C ASP A 690 32.35 1.74 -32.30
N ALA A 691 32.30 2.70 -33.21
CA ALA A 691 31.36 3.82 -33.16
C ALA A 691 29.90 3.36 -33.33
N VAL A 692 29.65 2.32 -34.13
CA VAL A 692 28.32 1.68 -34.21
C VAL A 692 27.95 1.06 -32.87
N ILE A 693 28.84 0.28 -32.26
CA ILE A 693 28.57 -0.33 -30.94
C ILE A 693 28.36 0.73 -29.86
N ASP A 694 29.14 1.82 -29.86
CA ASP A 694 28.92 2.93 -28.94
C ASP A 694 27.50 3.50 -29.11
N ASP A 695 27.05 3.77 -30.33
CA ASP A 695 25.69 4.26 -30.59
C ASP A 695 24.59 3.27 -30.18
N VAL A 696 24.81 1.96 -30.37
CA VAL A 696 23.91 0.89 -29.89
C VAL A 696 23.74 0.97 -28.37
N PHE A 697 24.83 1.11 -27.61
CA PHE A 697 24.78 1.21 -26.16
C PHE A 697 24.06 2.49 -25.68
N TRP A 698 24.36 3.64 -26.30
CA TRP A 698 23.66 4.90 -26.00
C TRP A 698 22.17 4.86 -26.34
N THR A 699 21.78 4.05 -27.33
CA THR A 699 20.39 3.86 -27.73
C THR A 699 19.64 2.94 -26.77
N ILE A 700 20.24 1.81 -26.37
CA ILE A 700 19.57 0.75 -25.61
C ILE A 700 19.67 1.01 -24.10
N LEU A 701 20.89 1.20 -23.60
CA LEU A 701 21.20 1.33 -22.17
C LEU A 701 21.41 2.78 -21.73
N ASN A 702 21.47 3.73 -22.66
CA ASN A 702 21.62 5.17 -22.40
C ASN A 702 22.93 5.57 -21.70
N ARG A 703 23.97 4.76 -21.88
CA ARG A 703 25.35 5.02 -21.46
C ARG A 703 26.33 4.48 -22.51
N ALA A 704 27.59 4.85 -22.40
CA ALA A 704 28.66 4.25 -23.19
C ALA A 704 28.91 2.79 -22.76
N PRO A 705 29.42 1.93 -23.68
CA PRO A 705 29.90 0.61 -23.31
C PRO A 705 31.16 0.71 -22.44
N SER A 706 31.29 -0.18 -21.46
CA SER A 706 32.56 -0.41 -20.79
C SER A 706 33.58 -1.02 -21.76
N ALA A 707 34.88 -0.94 -21.44
CA ALA A 707 35.93 -1.53 -22.26
C ALA A 707 35.73 -3.05 -22.46
N THR A 708 35.25 -3.76 -21.43
CA THR A 708 34.95 -5.20 -21.50
C THR A 708 33.77 -5.49 -22.41
N GLU A 709 32.69 -4.71 -22.30
CA GLU A 709 31.49 -4.86 -23.15
C GLU A 709 31.81 -4.56 -24.62
N LEU A 710 32.56 -3.48 -24.90
CA LEU A 710 32.98 -3.12 -26.24
C LEU A 710 33.85 -4.22 -26.86
N ALA A 711 34.84 -4.73 -26.12
CA ALA A 711 35.70 -5.81 -26.60
C ALA A 711 34.90 -7.10 -26.88
N ALA A 712 33.94 -7.44 -26.03
CA ALA A 712 33.07 -8.60 -26.22
C ALA A 712 32.17 -8.46 -27.46
N ALA A 713 31.53 -7.30 -27.63
CA ALA A 713 30.70 -7.00 -28.80
C ALA A 713 31.53 -7.04 -30.10
N MET A 714 32.70 -6.42 -30.11
CA MET A 714 33.60 -6.44 -31.28
C MET A 714 34.08 -7.85 -31.63
N LYS A 715 34.40 -8.68 -30.62
CA LYS A 715 34.74 -10.08 -30.82
C LYS A 715 33.57 -10.86 -31.43
N HIS A 716 32.33 -10.62 -30.98
CA HIS A 716 31.14 -11.27 -31.52
C HIS A 716 30.86 -10.84 -32.97
N LEU A 717 30.97 -9.55 -33.28
CA LEU A 717 30.79 -9.02 -34.62
C LEU A 717 31.74 -9.66 -35.65
N ALA A 718 32.94 -10.06 -35.22
CA ALA A 718 33.93 -10.73 -36.05
C ALA A 718 33.77 -12.26 -36.13
N SER A 719 32.77 -12.86 -35.46
CA SER A 719 32.65 -14.32 -35.34
C SER A 719 32.04 -15.01 -36.58
N SER A 720 31.32 -14.26 -37.43
CA SER A 720 30.72 -14.77 -38.66
C SER A 720 30.63 -13.70 -39.76
N ASP A 721 30.52 -14.11 -41.02
CA ASP A 721 30.35 -13.18 -42.15
C ASP A 721 28.95 -12.54 -42.22
N ASN A 722 27.98 -13.05 -41.45
CA ASN A 722 26.62 -12.51 -41.44
C ASN A 722 26.51 -11.33 -40.47
N ARG A 723 26.92 -10.15 -40.96
CA ARG A 723 26.95 -8.90 -40.19
C ARG A 723 25.59 -8.53 -39.57
N ARG A 724 24.48 -8.87 -40.24
CA ARG A 724 23.12 -8.61 -39.72
C ARG A 724 22.83 -9.47 -38.49
N VAL A 725 23.03 -10.78 -38.58
CA VAL A 725 22.78 -11.71 -37.46
C VAL A 725 23.66 -11.36 -36.27
N ASN A 726 24.96 -11.07 -36.48
CA ASN A 726 25.85 -10.73 -35.38
C ASN A 726 25.41 -9.43 -34.67
N LEU A 727 24.88 -8.45 -35.40
CA LEU A 727 24.38 -7.22 -34.78
C LEU A 727 23.02 -7.42 -34.10
N GLU A 728 22.13 -8.23 -34.68
CA GLU A 728 20.88 -8.67 -34.06
C GLU A 728 21.14 -9.32 -32.70
N ASP A 729 22.14 -10.20 -32.60
CA ASP A 729 22.54 -10.85 -31.34
C ASP A 729 23.01 -9.84 -30.28
N VAL A 730 23.83 -8.85 -30.67
CA VAL A 730 24.30 -7.80 -29.74
C VAL A 730 23.11 -6.99 -29.22
N VAL A 731 22.23 -6.56 -30.11
CA VAL A 731 21.04 -5.77 -29.74
C VAL A 731 20.08 -6.59 -28.88
N TRP A 732 19.83 -7.84 -29.24
CA TRP A 732 19.03 -8.78 -28.47
C TRP A 732 19.60 -8.97 -27.05
N SER A 733 20.91 -9.18 -26.94
CA SER A 733 21.59 -9.38 -25.65
C SER A 733 21.40 -8.17 -24.73
N LEU A 734 21.55 -6.95 -25.26
CA LEU A 734 21.36 -5.72 -24.50
C LEU A 734 19.90 -5.50 -24.11
N MET A 735 18.95 -5.71 -25.02
CA MET A 735 17.50 -5.54 -24.76
C MET A 735 16.93 -6.61 -23.83
N SER A 736 17.59 -7.74 -23.69
CA SER A 736 17.20 -8.83 -22.77
C SER A 736 17.93 -8.75 -21.42
N SER A 737 18.85 -7.79 -21.26
CA SER A 737 19.64 -7.63 -20.05
C SER A 737 18.81 -7.10 -18.87
N PRO A 738 19.17 -7.44 -17.62
CA PRO A 738 18.57 -6.83 -16.44
C PRO A 738 18.63 -5.30 -16.44
N GLU A 739 19.71 -4.70 -16.93
CA GLU A 739 19.87 -3.25 -17.00
C GLU A 739 18.83 -2.57 -17.92
N PHE A 740 18.40 -3.27 -18.97
CA PHE A 740 17.37 -2.79 -19.87
C PHE A 740 15.97 -2.94 -19.29
N VAL A 741 15.63 -4.15 -18.80
CA VAL A 741 14.26 -4.51 -18.38
C VAL A 741 13.92 -4.07 -16.95
N LEU A 742 14.91 -3.62 -16.18
CA LEU A 742 14.75 -3.10 -14.83
C LEU A 742 15.01 -1.58 -14.79
N ARG A 743 14.17 -0.88 -14.04
CA ARG A 743 14.40 0.47 -13.57
C ARG A 743 15.25 0.38 -12.30
N HIS A 744 16.47 0.89 -12.36
CA HIS A 744 17.48 0.82 -11.29
C HIS A 744 17.86 2.19 -10.73
#